data_AF-A0A9N9BDL6-F1
#
_entry.id   AF-A0A9N9BDL6-F1
#
_cell.length_a   1.000
_cell.length_b   1.000
_cell.length_c   1.000
_cell.angle_alpha   90.00
_cell.angle_beta   90.00
_cell.angle_gamma   90.00
#
_symmetry.space_group_name_H-M   'P 1'
#
loop_
_entity.id
_entity.type
_entity.pdbx_description
1 polymer ?
#
loop_
_entity_poly.entity_id
_entity_poly.type
_entity_poly.pdbx_seq_one_letter_code
_entity_poly.pdbx_strand_id
1 'polypeptide(L)'
;MVCAKCEKKLAKVICPDKWKEGSRNVAVGTDRKLHENKLLSKPGKSRFKPYENKCKVCKSRVHQEHAHYCQSCAYKQGICAMCGKQILDTTMYKQTLPSDLSIPSISKISSLRRFGVTKQKQPPPQQPVAPKTIPPDLLLRILLFLPIPSLSNFARACRRYKILVYDDELWEHHLKILGINKIYDNNVMDVSIDLLCENTVDEIKGKSTQKDNISTSSPVTSQPLEFDSTITESQKKLSLVPGIPMNSYLRKSRTTSTGAARETFKKIYTALFPYYIDFRTKRKDSRLFKEYNDPSDQAKMLARLTKFGNLNATYDSDQINSVLETVVEYFENSALHHFELAYDAHNLNEMKKWAIRLIYLNGGITCIQVYIQKNSIFFDHLYNPMDNFTQITALSNEELSFTSMSEFFSYVEDELKKQAALIDKIFPPDTNVFHSFAERVFEDLITDYISEVLNEARDRDIILYLKAAVAAHIRCLHVAEILWKEVEPSMDKLKAEKLMYRMFEPFMDEYLMMELTTIKLNCDEQIEKWNQKLIEKTSEGQTILINPNREIYKHDYLKYFRKILTLPASRQRNSTSSKSSQTSYNFDRRGSAASSHSIKSLNSPSNSSDLQAALLNIKVDKLQQLLSVEMTLHMIHANKDALHRISVFLGYPDKMGYRVKSTLERVFIMFLQALGLRHIKRGFDTATQRLGEYKPDTESTSKGVAPLVEFFELVHIADLIQQMVEVYFTEEMSRFIDKTDFFNICIKEKKTFEKNLDESVAAGLNKGIQVLIDHVEFILSTEQRSEEFNPPINTPLDLKPTKACVHAVECLSSHAKLVIGCSDKNTLDVFFQEIGIRFFGSLVKHLKKYTVNINGGFQVISDLNHYCSFATSLKQPSITSYFIALKELGSVYIISNARDVGLFVREAGRFKGVFLAEEVYEFCQKREDWLAIKHAVEKELYGLKPEDCVLM
;
A
#
# COMPACT_ATOMS: atom_id res chain seq x y z
N MET A 1 31.70 9.59 -0.33
CA MET A 1 32.88 10.49 -0.26
C MET A 1 34.16 9.70 -0.09
N VAL A 2 34.77 9.27 -1.20
CA VAL A 2 36.08 8.59 -1.24
C VAL A 2 36.86 9.20 -2.40
N CYS A 3 38.18 9.35 -2.29
CA CYS A 3 39.00 9.89 -3.38
C CYS A 3 39.54 8.76 -4.28
N ALA A 4 39.87 9.07 -5.54
CA ALA A 4 40.28 8.07 -6.55
C ALA A 4 41.46 7.16 -6.14
N LYS A 5 42.39 7.64 -5.28
CA LYS A 5 43.47 6.80 -4.72
C LYS A 5 42.99 5.76 -3.69
N CYS A 6 41.81 5.97 -3.10
CA CYS A 6 41.19 5.10 -2.10
C CYS A 6 40.02 4.27 -2.65
N GLU A 7 39.45 4.61 -3.80
CA GLU A 7 38.43 3.79 -4.48
C GLU A 7 38.96 2.37 -4.78
N LYS A 8 40.23 2.26 -5.17
CA LYS A 8 40.94 0.98 -5.36
C LYS A 8 41.07 0.13 -4.07
N LYS A 9 40.68 0.67 -2.90
CA LYS A 9 40.65 -0.03 -1.60
C LYS A 9 39.23 -0.35 -1.11
N LEU A 10 38.20 -0.03 -1.90
CA LEU A 10 36.83 -0.42 -1.57
C LEU A 10 36.58 -1.87 -1.96
N ALA A 11 36.11 -2.68 -1.01
CA ALA A 11 35.59 -4.01 -1.31
C ALA A 11 34.35 -3.87 -2.23
N LYS A 12 34.36 -4.55 -3.38
CA LYS A 12 33.18 -4.66 -4.24
C LYS A 12 32.14 -5.56 -3.58
N VAL A 13 31.19 -4.95 -2.88
CA VAL A 13 29.95 -5.63 -2.48
C VAL A 13 29.17 -5.98 -3.75
N ILE A 14 28.75 -7.23 -3.88
CA ILE A 14 27.93 -7.68 -5.01
C ILE A 14 26.48 -7.26 -4.70
N CYS A 15 25.99 -6.25 -5.41
CA CYS A 15 24.56 -5.95 -5.45
C CYS A 15 23.84 -7.01 -6.31
N PRO A 16 22.79 -7.67 -5.81
CA PRO A 16 21.93 -8.53 -6.62
C PRO A 16 20.99 -7.67 -7.44
N ASP A 17 21.48 -7.16 -8.57
CA ASP A 17 20.73 -6.24 -9.42
C ASP A 17 19.72 -6.96 -10.34
N LYS A 18 18.64 -6.28 -10.72
CA LYS A 18 17.49 -6.93 -11.37
C LYS A 18 17.78 -7.37 -12.82
N TRP A 19 17.20 -8.53 -13.15
CA TRP A 19 17.20 -9.26 -14.42
C TRP A 19 17.40 -8.40 -15.70
N LYS A 20 18.63 -8.36 -16.20
CA LYS A 20 18.97 -8.13 -17.62
C LYS A 20 20.14 -9.02 -18.03
N GLU A 21 20.04 -9.58 -19.21
CA GLU A 21 21.08 -10.45 -19.78
C GLU A 21 22.32 -9.62 -20.17
N GLY A 22 23.53 -10.20 -19.98
CA GLY A 22 24.78 -9.57 -20.41
C GLY A 22 25.58 -8.76 -19.36
N SER A 23 25.52 -9.13 -18.07
CA SER A 23 26.29 -8.47 -17.01
C SER A 23 27.83 -8.70 -17.10
N ARG A 24 28.54 -7.86 -17.87
CA ARG A 24 30.01 -7.91 -18.09
C ARG A 24 30.90 -7.61 -16.86
N ASN A 25 30.40 -7.79 -15.63
CA ASN A 25 31.09 -7.42 -14.38
C ASN A 25 31.72 -8.60 -13.61
N VAL A 26 31.83 -9.80 -14.22
CA VAL A 26 32.54 -10.94 -13.62
C VAL A 26 34.05 -10.77 -13.77
N ALA A 27 34.69 -10.24 -12.72
CA ALA A 27 36.14 -10.35 -12.58
C ALA A 27 36.50 -11.79 -12.17
N VAL A 28 37.04 -12.57 -13.11
CA VAL A 28 37.47 -13.95 -12.85
C VAL A 28 38.70 -13.93 -11.94
N GLY A 29 38.49 -14.28 -10.66
CA GLY A 29 39.60 -14.63 -9.77
C GLY A 29 40.17 -15.98 -10.20
N THR A 30 41.45 -16.00 -10.53
CA THR A 30 42.23 -17.23 -10.73
C THR A 30 42.27 -18.07 -9.45
N ASP A 31 42.66 -19.33 -9.59
CA ASP A 31 42.72 -20.35 -8.52
C ASP A 31 41.37 -20.76 -7.90
N ARG A 32 40.64 -21.60 -8.66
CA ARG A 32 39.77 -22.64 -8.08
C ARG A 32 40.19 -24.00 -8.63
N LYS A 33 40.77 -24.85 -7.78
CA LYS A 33 40.93 -26.28 -8.08
C LYS A 33 39.59 -26.98 -7.82
N LEU A 34 39.20 -27.93 -8.68
CA LEU A 34 38.05 -28.79 -8.41
C LEU A 34 38.38 -29.80 -7.29
N HIS A 35 37.33 -30.27 -6.60
CA HIS A 35 37.38 -31.27 -5.52
C HIS A 35 38.07 -30.87 -4.19
N GLU A 36 38.11 -29.60 -3.81
CA GLU A 36 38.45 -29.22 -2.42
C GLU A 36 37.25 -29.29 -1.47
N ASN A 37 37.36 -30.03 -0.37
CA ASN A 37 36.28 -30.31 0.56
C ASN A 37 36.20 -29.25 1.69
N LYS A 38 35.41 -28.19 1.48
CA LYS A 38 35.37 -26.95 2.28
C LYS A 38 35.00 -27.08 3.76
N LEU A 39 34.57 -28.25 4.24
CA LEU A 39 34.34 -28.48 5.67
C LEU A 39 35.65 -28.67 6.46
N LEU A 40 36.77 -28.96 5.78
CA LEU A 40 38.03 -29.38 6.40
C LEU A 40 39.20 -28.39 6.19
N SER A 41 39.10 -27.42 5.28
CA SER A 41 40.15 -26.41 5.12
C SER A 41 40.06 -25.30 6.18
N LYS A 42 41.21 -24.93 6.75
CA LYS A 42 41.31 -23.96 7.84
C LYS A 42 40.76 -22.59 7.39
N PRO A 43 39.93 -21.91 8.20
CA PRO A 43 39.25 -20.69 7.78
C PRO A 43 40.24 -19.57 7.42
N GLY A 44 40.11 -19.03 6.21
CA GLY A 44 40.98 -17.95 5.70
C GLY A 44 40.91 -16.68 6.56
N LYS A 45 42.05 -15.99 6.70
CA LYS A 45 42.27 -14.85 7.62
C LYS A 45 41.49 -13.56 7.29
N SER A 46 40.50 -13.59 6.40
CA SER A 46 39.73 -12.43 5.92
C SER A 46 38.22 -12.61 6.07
N ARG A 47 37.76 -13.04 7.26
CA ARG A 47 36.33 -13.08 7.60
C ARG A 47 35.84 -11.67 7.94
N PHE A 48 35.17 -11.03 6.99
CA PHE A 48 34.60 -9.68 7.09
C PHE A 48 33.87 -9.46 8.44
N LYS A 49 34.36 -8.52 9.25
CA LYS A 49 33.78 -8.14 10.55
C LYS A 49 33.15 -6.74 10.43
N PRO A 50 31.81 -6.60 10.35
CA PRO A 50 31.19 -5.31 9.97
C PRO A 50 31.27 -4.17 11.02
N TYR A 51 31.92 -4.36 12.17
CA TYR A 51 31.59 -3.60 13.40
C TYR A 51 32.75 -3.05 14.25
N GLU A 52 34.03 -3.24 13.88
CA GLU A 52 35.15 -2.82 14.74
C GLU A 52 35.53 -1.32 14.64
N ASN A 53 35.38 -0.69 13.46
CA ASN A 53 35.85 0.70 13.25
C ASN A 53 34.83 1.79 13.63
N LYS A 54 35.32 2.88 14.23
CA LYS A 54 34.56 4.08 14.64
C LYS A 54 35.08 5.35 13.95
N CYS A 55 34.17 6.26 13.64
CA CYS A 55 34.42 7.55 12.99
C CYS A 55 35.21 8.50 13.90
N LYS A 56 36.32 9.06 13.42
CA LYS A 56 37.15 9.98 14.23
C LYS A 56 36.45 11.29 14.63
N VAL A 57 35.39 11.70 13.92
CA VAL A 57 34.64 12.94 14.21
C VAL A 57 33.49 12.70 15.20
N CYS A 58 32.48 11.91 14.81
CA CYS A 58 31.27 11.70 15.62
C CYS A 58 31.27 10.41 16.46
N LYS A 59 32.36 9.63 16.45
CA LYS A 59 32.50 8.34 17.16
C LYS A 59 31.49 7.24 16.77
N SER A 60 30.58 7.49 15.81
CA SER A 60 29.67 6.48 15.25
C SER A 60 30.44 5.32 14.62
N ARG A 61 29.83 4.13 14.55
CA ARG A 61 30.42 2.99 13.80
C ARG A 61 30.52 3.33 12.30
N VAL A 62 31.45 2.70 11.59
CA VAL A 62 31.69 2.94 10.15
C VAL A 62 31.47 1.66 9.35
N HIS A 63 30.63 1.74 8.31
CA HIS A 63 30.19 0.59 7.51
C HIS A 63 31.25 0.03 6.54
N GLN A 64 32.35 0.77 6.30
CA GLN A 64 33.39 0.37 5.36
C GLN A 64 34.65 -0.09 6.11
N GLU A 65 35.15 -1.26 5.73
CA GLU A 65 36.41 -1.80 6.23
C GLU A 65 37.57 -0.85 5.88
N HIS A 66 38.45 -0.58 6.84
CA HIS A 66 39.51 0.45 6.77
C HIS A 66 39.06 1.92 6.61
N ALA A 67 37.78 2.27 6.79
CA ALA A 67 37.35 3.67 6.80
C ALA A 67 37.57 4.35 8.17
N HIS A 68 37.97 5.63 8.15
CA HIS A 68 38.24 6.43 9.36
C HIS A 68 37.13 7.44 9.69
N TYR A 69 36.27 7.76 8.73
CA TYR A 69 35.14 8.68 8.92
C TYR A 69 33.87 8.06 8.31
N CYS A 70 32.72 8.27 8.95
CA CYS A 70 31.42 7.91 8.37
C CYS A 70 31.05 8.86 7.22
N GLN A 71 30.24 8.40 6.27
CA GLN A 71 29.95 9.13 5.04
C GLN A 71 29.33 10.51 5.28
N SER A 72 28.53 10.69 6.33
CA SER A 72 27.92 11.97 6.70
C SER A 72 28.93 13.00 7.23
N CYS A 73 29.87 12.60 8.09
CA CYS A 73 30.97 13.48 8.51
C CYS A 73 31.93 13.78 7.37
N ALA A 74 32.26 12.76 6.56
CA ALA A 74 33.10 12.91 5.37
C ALA A 74 32.50 13.90 4.36
N TYR A 75 31.17 13.86 4.16
CA TYR A 75 30.46 14.83 3.33
C TYR A 75 30.42 16.23 3.93
N LYS A 76 30.00 16.39 5.20
CA LYS A 76 29.92 17.71 5.87
C LYS A 76 31.26 18.45 5.91
N GLN A 77 32.38 17.74 6.05
CA GLN A 77 33.73 18.33 6.04
C GLN A 77 34.41 18.31 4.67
N GLY A 78 33.76 17.80 3.62
CA GLY A 78 34.34 17.73 2.27
C GLY A 78 35.54 16.78 2.13
N ILE A 79 35.72 15.82 3.05
CA ILE A 79 36.90 14.94 3.13
C ILE A 79 36.64 13.49 2.66
N CYS A 80 37.72 12.77 2.37
CA CYS A 80 37.69 11.33 2.07
C CYS A 80 37.41 10.49 3.32
N ALA A 81 36.36 9.65 3.28
CA ALA A 81 35.98 8.75 4.37
C ALA A 81 37.11 7.76 4.77
N MET A 82 37.98 7.40 3.82
CA MET A 82 39.09 6.46 4.04
C MET A 82 40.33 7.16 4.62
N CYS A 83 40.79 8.26 4.02
CA CYS A 83 42.10 8.86 4.30
C CYS A 83 42.09 10.30 4.82
N GLY A 84 40.92 10.93 4.97
CA GLY A 84 40.81 12.31 5.46
C GLY A 84 41.28 13.41 4.49
N LYS A 85 41.89 13.09 3.35
CA LYS A 85 42.25 14.11 2.34
C LYS A 85 40.98 14.84 1.88
N GLN A 86 41.03 16.17 1.83
CA GLN A 86 39.98 17.01 1.28
C GLN A 86 39.71 16.71 -0.21
N ILE A 87 38.44 16.62 -0.55
CA ILE A 87 37.87 16.35 -1.88
C ILE A 87 37.06 17.56 -2.37
N LEU A 88 36.38 18.25 -1.46
CA LEU A 88 35.50 19.39 -1.72
C LEU A 88 35.76 20.49 -0.69
N ASP A 89 35.61 21.75 -1.07
CA ASP A 89 35.51 22.86 -0.13
C ASP A 89 34.03 23.08 0.23
N THR A 90 33.69 22.91 1.52
CA THR A 90 32.32 23.06 2.01
C THR A 90 32.02 24.44 2.63
N THR A 91 32.98 25.37 2.64
CA THR A 91 32.84 26.68 3.32
C THR A 91 31.66 27.54 2.87
N MET A 92 31.21 27.39 1.62
CA MET A 92 30.07 28.14 1.05
C MET A 92 28.75 27.34 1.01
N TYR A 93 28.73 26.06 1.43
CA TYR A 93 27.56 25.19 1.32
C TYR A 93 26.66 25.27 2.56
N LYS A 94 25.66 26.15 2.53
CA LYS A 94 24.58 26.19 3.54
C LYS A 94 23.61 25.03 3.35
N GLN A 95 23.65 24.04 4.24
CA GLN A 95 22.56 23.07 4.45
C GLN A 95 21.76 23.49 5.69
N THR A 96 20.43 23.48 5.60
CA THR A 96 19.54 24.23 6.51
C THR A 96 19.12 23.51 7.79
N LEU A 97 19.01 24.30 8.86
CA LEU A 97 18.16 24.18 10.07
C LEU A 97 18.13 22.85 10.85
N PRO A 98 18.53 22.84 12.15
CA PRO A 98 18.14 21.79 13.08
C PRO A 98 16.70 21.99 13.57
N SER A 99 15.98 20.89 13.79
CA SER A 99 14.60 20.85 14.28
C SER A 99 14.55 20.46 15.77
N ASP A 100 14.81 21.41 16.67
CA ASP A 100 14.79 21.19 18.12
C ASP A 100 13.71 22.07 18.78
N LEU A 101 12.50 21.51 18.90
CA LEU A 101 11.41 22.09 19.69
C LEU A 101 11.58 21.71 21.17
N SER A 102 12.05 22.64 22.00
CA SER A 102 11.95 22.53 23.46
C SER A 102 11.69 23.89 24.12
N ILE A 103 10.89 23.87 25.18
CA ILE A 103 10.20 25.04 25.76
C ILE A 103 11.17 25.88 26.61
N PRO A 104 11.13 27.23 26.54
CA PRO A 104 11.97 28.08 27.39
C PRO A 104 11.42 28.21 28.81
N SER A 105 12.31 28.32 29.81
CA SER A 105 11.93 28.69 31.18
C SER A 105 13.06 29.39 31.95
N ILE A 106 12.71 30.55 32.49
CA ILE A 106 13.21 31.12 33.77
C ILE A 106 14.72 31.51 33.85
N SER A 107 14.96 32.77 33.45
CA SER A 107 15.63 33.83 34.25
C SER A 107 17.12 33.78 34.71
N LYS A 108 17.80 34.89 34.38
CA LYS A 108 18.53 35.83 35.28
C LYS A 108 19.90 35.46 35.94
N ILE A 109 20.83 36.40 35.72
CA ILE A 109 21.81 37.03 36.65
C ILE A 109 23.26 36.50 36.73
N SER A 110 24.18 37.47 36.51
CA SER A 110 25.62 37.49 36.85
C SER A 110 26.54 36.55 36.04
N SER A 111 27.84 36.84 35.89
CA SER A 111 28.67 37.88 36.54
C SER A 111 29.52 38.70 35.55
N LEU A 112 30.11 39.81 36.02
CA LEU A 112 30.75 40.86 35.21
C LEU A 112 32.12 41.25 35.81
N ARG A 113 33.05 41.74 34.97
CA ARG A 113 34.42 42.26 35.31
C ARG A 113 35.43 41.14 35.60
N ARG A 114 36.70 41.22 35.18
CA ARG A 114 37.64 42.37 35.11
C ARG A 114 38.03 42.70 33.65
N PHE A 115 38.00 43.94 33.17
CA PHE A 115 38.91 45.08 33.42
C PHE A 115 40.37 44.85 32.98
N GLY A 116 40.82 45.62 31.95
CA GLY A 116 42.22 46.08 31.85
C GLY A 116 42.98 45.85 30.54
N VAL A 117 42.89 46.79 29.58
CA VAL A 117 43.94 47.35 28.67
C VAL A 117 45.22 46.47 28.44
N THR A 118 45.65 46.12 27.21
CA THR A 118 46.11 47.03 26.15
C THR A 118 45.83 46.58 24.70
N LYS A 119 45.84 47.54 23.77
CA LYS A 119 45.58 47.38 22.33
C LYS A 119 46.62 46.52 21.60
N GLN A 120 46.16 45.60 20.77
CA GLN A 120 46.74 45.40 19.42
C GLN A 120 45.69 45.77 18.36
N LYS A 121 46.16 46.14 17.17
CA LYS A 121 45.39 46.89 16.17
C LYS A 121 44.57 45.93 15.31
N GLN A 122 43.26 45.85 15.51
CA GLN A 122 42.36 45.18 14.57
C GLN A 122 42.48 45.84 13.18
N PRO A 123 42.50 45.07 12.08
CA PRO A 123 42.27 45.64 10.75
C PRO A 123 40.85 46.24 10.70
N PRO A 124 40.63 47.32 9.94
CA PRO A 124 39.32 47.96 9.90
C PRO A 124 38.26 47.00 9.35
N PRO A 125 37.01 47.05 9.85
CA PRO A 125 35.94 46.20 9.35
C PRO A 125 35.70 46.52 7.86
N GLN A 126 35.85 45.51 7.01
CA GLN A 126 35.47 45.64 5.61
C GLN A 126 33.95 45.82 5.52
N GLN A 127 33.53 47.04 5.21
CA GLN A 127 32.14 47.32 4.88
C GLN A 127 31.71 46.45 3.69
N PRO A 128 30.45 45.96 3.64
CA PRO A 128 29.95 45.27 2.47
C PRO A 128 30.02 46.21 1.27
N VAL A 129 30.90 45.91 0.32
CA VAL A 129 31.09 46.74 -0.88
C VAL A 129 29.85 46.62 -1.76
N ALA A 130 28.98 47.61 -1.68
CA ALA A 130 27.85 47.74 -2.60
C ALA A 130 28.37 47.70 -4.05
N PRO A 131 27.73 46.92 -4.95
CA PRO A 131 28.19 46.79 -6.32
C PRO A 131 28.09 48.15 -7.02
N LYS A 132 29.24 48.75 -7.35
CA LYS A 132 29.33 50.11 -7.97
C LYS A 132 28.74 50.20 -9.39
N THR A 133 28.24 49.10 -9.93
CA THR A 133 27.63 49.00 -11.27
C THR A 133 26.53 47.95 -11.24
N ILE A 134 25.36 48.28 -11.81
CA ILE A 134 24.26 47.33 -12.05
C ILE A 134 24.73 46.28 -13.09
N PRO A 135 24.47 44.97 -12.89
CA PRO A 135 24.74 43.93 -13.90
C PRO A 135 24.09 44.21 -15.26
N PRO A 136 24.73 43.85 -16.39
CA PRO A 136 24.21 44.13 -17.73
C PRO A 136 22.84 43.47 -17.97
N ASP A 137 22.62 42.24 -17.50
CA ASP A 137 21.33 41.54 -17.59
C ASP A 137 20.18 42.32 -16.93
N LEU A 138 20.45 42.99 -15.81
CA LEU A 138 19.45 43.82 -15.12
C LEU A 138 19.23 45.14 -15.87
N LEU A 139 20.27 45.73 -16.48
CA LEU A 139 20.11 46.89 -17.36
C LEU A 139 19.32 46.53 -18.63
N LEU A 140 19.55 45.37 -19.25
CA LEU A 140 18.78 44.88 -20.38
C LEU A 140 17.30 44.67 -19.98
N ARG A 141 17.03 44.02 -18.84
CA ARG A 141 15.65 43.88 -18.33
C ARG A 141 14.98 45.23 -18.05
N ILE A 142 15.69 46.22 -17.52
CA ILE A 142 15.16 47.58 -17.33
C ILE A 142 14.85 48.25 -18.68
N LEU A 143 15.68 48.02 -19.71
CA LEU A 143 15.44 48.54 -21.06
C LEU A 143 14.20 47.92 -21.74
N LEU A 144 13.75 46.73 -21.35
CA LEU A 144 12.51 46.13 -21.87
C LEU A 144 11.23 46.87 -21.42
N PHE A 145 11.30 47.67 -20.35
CA PHE A 145 10.17 48.47 -19.85
C PHE A 145 10.20 49.94 -20.32
N LEU A 146 11.20 50.33 -21.13
CA LEU A 146 11.33 51.70 -21.61
C LEU A 146 10.67 51.88 -22.99
N PRO A 147 9.81 52.90 -23.19
CA PRO A 147 9.22 53.21 -24.49
C PRO A 147 10.26 53.31 -25.60
N ILE A 148 9.90 52.86 -26.82
CA ILE A 148 10.82 52.82 -27.97
C ILE A 148 11.53 54.17 -28.24
N PRO A 149 10.86 55.35 -28.12
CA PRO A 149 11.53 56.64 -28.23
C PRO A 149 12.64 56.84 -27.17
N SER A 150 12.43 56.37 -25.94
CA SER A 150 13.38 56.49 -24.82
C SER A 150 14.65 55.67 -25.04
N LEU A 151 14.56 54.50 -25.70
CA LEU A 151 15.72 53.70 -26.08
C LEU A 151 16.70 54.50 -26.97
N SER A 152 16.17 55.34 -27.88
CA SER A 152 16.99 56.21 -28.73
C SER A 152 17.77 57.27 -27.92
N ASN A 153 17.14 57.82 -26.88
CA ASN A 153 17.76 58.79 -25.97
C ASN A 153 18.81 58.12 -25.06
N PHE A 154 18.52 56.94 -24.52
CA PHE A 154 19.46 56.15 -23.73
C PHE A 154 20.71 55.76 -24.55
N ALA A 155 20.53 55.37 -25.81
CA ALA A 155 21.64 55.08 -26.73
C ALA A 155 22.52 56.30 -27.05
N ARG A 156 21.98 57.53 -26.96
CA ARG A 156 22.75 58.77 -27.16
C ARG A 156 23.58 59.18 -25.93
N ALA A 157 23.19 58.76 -24.73
CA ALA A 157 23.83 59.19 -23.49
C ALA A 157 25.26 58.65 -23.29
N CYS A 158 25.59 57.45 -23.79
CA CYS A 158 26.95 56.89 -23.70
C CYS A 158 27.23 55.83 -24.77
N ARG A 159 28.48 55.75 -25.26
CA ARG A 159 28.92 54.70 -26.22
C ARG A 159 28.66 53.27 -25.71
N ARG A 160 28.78 53.01 -24.40
CA ARG A 160 28.44 51.70 -23.80
C ARG A 160 26.93 51.43 -23.79
N TYR A 161 26.10 52.44 -23.55
CA TYR A 161 24.64 52.32 -23.61
C TYR A 161 24.12 52.15 -25.04
N LYS A 162 24.79 52.76 -26.03
CA LYS A 162 24.54 52.47 -27.44
C LYS A 162 24.72 50.98 -27.76
N ILE A 163 25.73 50.32 -27.21
CA ILE A 163 25.96 48.88 -27.43
C ILE A 163 24.82 48.05 -26.84
N LEU A 164 24.34 48.36 -25.62
CA LEU A 164 23.22 47.64 -24.99
C LEU A 164 21.88 47.80 -25.74
N VAL A 165 21.57 48.98 -26.28
CA VAL A 165 20.37 49.21 -27.11
C VAL A 165 20.50 48.61 -28.52
N TYR A 166 21.72 48.23 -28.92
CA TYR A 166 22.01 47.56 -30.19
C TYR A 166 22.13 46.03 -30.03
N ASP A 167 21.90 45.48 -28.83
CA ASP A 167 21.94 44.04 -28.56
C ASP A 167 20.65 43.35 -29.06
N ASP A 168 20.77 42.21 -29.74
CA ASP A 168 19.63 41.54 -30.38
C ASP A 168 18.63 40.96 -29.36
N GLU A 169 19.11 40.53 -28.18
CA GLU A 169 18.26 39.98 -27.10
C GLU A 169 17.12 40.96 -26.71
N LEU A 170 17.33 42.27 -26.87
CA LEU A 170 16.31 43.30 -26.66
C LEU A 170 15.28 43.35 -27.80
N TRP A 171 15.72 43.28 -29.07
CA TRP A 171 14.82 43.39 -30.21
C TRP A 171 14.04 42.09 -30.47
N GLU A 172 14.64 40.93 -30.15
CA GLU A 172 13.92 39.66 -30.07
C GLU A 172 12.74 39.70 -29.09
N HIS A 173 12.89 40.36 -27.93
CA HIS A 173 11.80 40.50 -26.97
C HIS A 173 10.63 41.33 -27.54
N HIS A 174 10.93 42.43 -28.24
CA HIS A 174 9.91 43.25 -28.89
C HIS A 174 9.24 42.52 -30.08
N LEU A 175 9.96 41.65 -30.80
CA LEU A 175 9.39 40.76 -31.81
C LEU A 175 8.50 39.67 -31.20
N LYS A 176 8.86 39.13 -30.03
CA LYS A 176 8.03 38.16 -29.28
C LYS A 176 6.72 38.78 -28.80
N ILE A 177 6.71 40.05 -28.35
CA ILE A 177 5.47 40.80 -28.04
C ILE A 177 4.56 40.93 -29.27
N LEU A 178 5.14 41.08 -30.47
CA LEU A 178 4.40 41.08 -31.74
C LEU A 178 3.94 39.68 -32.19
N GLY A 179 4.40 38.60 -31.55
CA GLY A 179 4.05 37.20 -31.86
C GLY A 179 5.04 36.46 -32.78
N ILE A 180 6.22 37.00 -33.04
CA ILE A 180 7.21 36.45 -33.99
C ILE A 180 8.32 35.71 -33.22
N ASN A 181 8.22 34.38 -33.14
CA ASN A 181 9.13 33.54 -32.33
C ASN A 181 10.32 32.93 -33.09
N LYS A 182 10.34 32.96 -34.43
CA LYS A 182 11.40 32.33 -35.25
C LYS A 182 11.97 33.34 -36.25
N ILE A 183 13.30 33.47 -36.27
CA ILE A 183 14.07 34.38 -37.15
C ILE A 183 14.97 33.58 -38.13
N TYR A 184 15.09 32.27 -37.95
CA TYR A 184 15.96 31.40 -38.75
C TYR A 184 15.25 30.84 -39.99
N ASP A 185 15.19 31.64 -41.05
CA ASP A 185 15.27 31.09 -42.41
C ASP A 185 15.90 32.10 -43.36
N ASN A 186 16.87 31.65 -44.17
CA ASN A 186 17.77 32.52 -44.94
C ASN A 186 17.18 32.94 -46.31
N ASN A 187 15.89 33.27 -46.37
CA ASN A 187 15.24 33.78 -47.58
C ASN A 187 14.68 35.20 -47.39
N VAL A 188 15.59 36.18 -47.41
CA VAL A 188 15.22 37.60 -47.50
C VAL A 188 14.77 37.91 -48.94
N MET A 189 13.51 37.62 -49.26
CA MET A 189 12.70 38.41 -50.19
C MET A 189 11.18 38.15 -50.12
N ASP A 190 10.74 36.96 -49.67
CA ASP A 190 9.31 36.56 -49.73
C ASP A 190 8.67 36.40 -48.34
N VAL A 191 8.77 37.46 -47.52
CA VAL A 191 8.08 37.51 -46.21
C VAL A 191 6.66 38.05 -46.41
N SER A 192 5.82 37.19 -46.97
CA SER A 192 4.36 37.41 -47.04
C SER A 192 3.75 37.46 -45.63
N ILE A 193 2.60 38.13 -45.50
CA ILE A 193 2.18 38.85 -44.27
C ILE A 193 1.38 37.97 -43.27
N ASP A 194 1.49 36.64 -43.37
CA ASP A 194 0.52 35.71 -42.77
C ASP A 194 0.94 35.03 -41.46
N LEU A 195 2.23 35.01 -41.11
CA LEU A 195 2.80 34.29 -39.95
C LEU A 195 2.56 34.96 -38.56
N LEU A 196 1.39 35.58 -38.35
CA LEU A 196 1.02 36.23 -37.07
C LEU A 196 -0.13 35.56 -36.29
N CYS A 197 -0.52 34.36 -36.71
CA CYS A 197 -1.47 33.49 -35.99
C CYS A 197 -0.83 32.20 -35.42
N GLU A 198 0.17 31.63 -36.09
CA GLU A 198 0.83 30.38 -35.65
C GLU A 198 1.91 30.62 -34.56
N ASN A 199 1.55 30.64 -33.27
CA ASN A 199 2.53 30.53 -32.16
C ASN A 199 1.94 30.13 -30.79
N THR A 200 1.04 29.13 -30.74
CA THR A 200 0.56 28.52 -29.47
C THR A 200 0.51 26.97 -29.50
N VAL A 201 1.47 26.34 -30.19
CA VAL A 201 1.64 24.87 -30.18
C VAL A 201 3.13 24.54 -30.09
N ASP A 202 3.52 23.70 -29.13
CA ASP A 202 4.88 23.15 -29.02
C ASP A 202 4.84 21.63 -28.74
N GLU A 203 5.81 20.93 -29.33
CA GLU A 203 6.27 19.56 -29.05
C GLU A 203 5.26 18.40 -28.78
N ILE A 204 4.75 17.77 -29.86
CA ILE A 204 4.81 16.29 -29.97
C ILE A 204 5.22 15.90 -31.40
N LYS A 205 6.34 15.17 -31.56
CA LYS A 205 6.68 14.46 -32.82
C LYS A 205 6.84 12.96 -32.60
N GLY A 206 5.73 12.24 -32.79
CA GLY A 206 5.74 10.80 -33.05
C GLY A 206 6.34 10.48 -34.43
N LYS A 207 6.78 9.24 -34.63
CA LYS A 207 7.34 8.77 -35.92
C LYS A 207 6.31 7.97 -36.71
N SER A 208 6.19 8.25 -38.00
CA SER A 208 5.74 7.23 -38.97
C SER A 208 6.28 7.50 -40.39
N THR A 209 6.92 6.47 -40.93
CA THR A 209 7.02 6.15 -42.37
C THR A 209 5.64 6.19 -43.05
N GLN A 210 5.47 6.36 -44.37
CA GLN A 210 6.40 6.28 -45.53
C GLN A 210 5.86 7.25 -46.65
N LYS A 211 6.06 7.17 -47.99
CA LYS A 211 6.65 6.20 -48.94
C LYS A 211 7.04 6.88 -50.28
N ASP A 212 7.65 6.08 -51.17
CA ASP A 212 7.61 6.10 -52.64
C ASP A 212 8.29 7.19 -53.49
N ASN A 213 9.41 6.74 -54.08
CA ASN A 213 9.75 6.80 -55.51
C ASN A 213 10.09 8.16 -56.16
N ILE A 214 11.39 8.35 -56.40
CA ILE A 214 11.96 8.28 -57.77
C ILE A 214 13.30 7.55 -57.67
N SER A 215 13.63 6.75 -58.68
CA SER A 215 14.94 6.09 -58.82
C SER A 215 15.56 6.44 -60.18
N THR A 216 16.86 6.74 -60.19
CA THR A 216 17.87 6.22 -61.15
C THR A 216 19.21 6.98 -61.04
N SER A 217 20.25 6.33 -61.57
CA SER A 217 21.63 6.81 -61.77
C SER A 217 22.56 6.89 -60.54
N SER A 218 23.78 6.42 -60.78
CA SER A 218 24.98 6.34 -59.92
C SER A 218 26.14 5.96 -60.87
N PRO A 219 27.40 5.80 -60.43
CA PRO A 219 28.14 6.52 -59.39
C PRO A 219 29.42 7.18 -59.95
N VAL A 220 30.04 8.13 -59.24
CA VAL A 220 31.46 8.46 -59.42
C VAL A 220 32.12 8.66 -58.06
N THR A 221 33.19 7.88 -57.81
CA THR A 221 34.08 8.05 -56.66
C THR A 221 35.32 8.82 -57.09
N SER A 222 35.71 9.85 -56.35
CA SER A 222 37.07 10.40 -56.37
C SER A 222 37.47 10.90 -54.96
N GLN A 223 38.77 10.98 -54.73
CA GLN A 223 39.39 11.19 -53.41
C GLN A 223 39.88 12.64 -53.20
N PRO A 224 40.33 13.04 -51.99
CA PRO A 224 40.42 14.45 -51.62
C PRO A 224 41.66 15.18 -52.17
N LEU A 225 41.56 16.51 -52.25
CA LEU A 225 42.69 17.44 -52.37
C LEU A 225 42.52 18.62 -51.38
N GLU A 226 43.62 19.30 -51.10
CA GLU A 226 43.79 20.21 -49.95
C GLU A 226 43.80 21.70 -50.33
N PHE A 227 43.67 22.58 -49.33
CA PHE A 227 43.86 24.04 -49.36
C PHE A 227 42.83 24.83 -50.23
N ASP A 228 42.48 26.09 -49.91
CA ASP A 228 43.32 27.16 -49.36
C ASP A 228 42.68 27.97 -48.19
N SER A 229 43.37 29.01 -47.74
CA SER A 229 43.43 29.50 -46.36
C SER A 229 43.09 31.01 -46.23
N THR A 230 41.86 31.39 -46.60
CA THR A 230 41.48 32.81 -46.80
C THR A 230 40.28 33.33 -45.97
N ILE A 231 39.93 32.69 -44.85
CA ILE A 231 38.87 33.18 -43.93
C ILE A 231 39.42 33.37 -42.50
N THR A 232 40.24 34.40 -42.30
CA THR A 232 40.82 34.70 -40.96
C THR A 232 40.87 36.18 -40.58
N GLU A 233 40.44 37.11 -41.45
CA GLU A 233 40.56 38.56 -41.20
C GLU A 233 39.26 39.27 -40.77
N SER A 234 38.08 38.72 -41.08
CA SER A 234 36.79 39.37 -40.77
C SER A 234 36.42 39.38 -39.28
N GLN A 235 36.95 38.46 -38.47
CA GLN A 235 36.59 38.32 -37.04
C GLN A 235 37.22 39.38 -36.11
N LYS A 236 38.03 40.32 -36.62
CA LYS A 236 38.93 41.16 -35.79
C LYS A 236 38.36 42.49 -35.28
N LYS A 237 37.05 42.78 -35.48
CA LYS A 237 36.43 44.06 -35.08
C LYS A 237 35.04 43.95 -34.44
N LEU A 238 34.93 43.39 -33.22
CA LEU A 238 33.82 43.70 -32.31
C LEU A 238 34.13 43.51 -30.80
N SER A 239 35.40 43.42 -30.41
CA SER A 239 35.87 43.34 -29.02
C SER A 239 35.89 44.71 -28.30
N LEU A 240 34.74 45.41 -28.29
CA LEU A 240 34.63 46.76 -27.73
C LEU A 240 34.40 46.78 -26.20
N VAL A 241 35.47 46.49 -25.45
CA VAL A 241 36.07 47.32 -24.37
C VAL A 241 36.82 46.39 -23.38
N PRO A 242 38.13 46.63 -23.11
CA PRO A 242 38.86 45.90 -22.07
C PRO A 242 38.29 46.09 -20.66
N GLY A 243 38.36 45.05 -19.83
CA GLY A 243 38.17 45.16 -18.37
C GLY A 243 36.91 44.54 -17.76
N ILE A 244 36.13 43.74 -18.50
CA ILE A 244 35.02 42.95 -17.93
C ILE A 244 35.36 41.44 -18.06
N PRO A 245 35.32 40.64 -16.98
CA PRO A 245 35.48 39.18 -17.07
C PRO A 245 34.36 38.55 -17.90
N MET A 246 34.74 37.76 -18.92
CA MET A 246 33.79 37.15 -19.84
C MET A 246 33.19 35.86 -19.25
N ASN A 247 32.02 35.98 -18.62
CA ASN A 247 31.32 34.84 -18.02
C ASN A 247 31.02 33.75 -19.07
N SER A 248 31.49 32.53 -18.80
CA SER A 248 31.39 31.38 -19.70
C SER A 248 29.95 31.00 -20.08
N TYR A 249 28.98 31.28 -19.21
CA TYR A 249 27.55 31.01 -19.44
C TYR A 249 26.94 31.86 -20.57
N LEU A 250 27.40 33.11 -20.77
CA LEU A 250 26.91 34.00 -21.83
C LEU A 250 27.38 33.58 -23.25
N ARG A 251 28.24 32.55 -23.35
CA ARG A 251 28.70 32.02 -24.64
C ARG A 251 27.65 31.15 -25.36
N LYS A 252 26.49 30.87 -24.75
CA LYS A 252 25.40 30.08 -25.35
C LYS A 252 24.20 30.89 -25.84
N SER A 253 23.91 32.09 -25.30
CA SER A 253 22.85 32.96 -25.84
C SER A 253 23.33 33.77 -27.05
N ARG A 254 24.61 34.15 -27.06
CA ARG A 254 25.24 34.96 -28.12
C ARG A 254 25.81 34.15 -29.30
N THR A 255 25.52 32.85 -29.36
CA THR A 255 25.78 32.02 -30.56
C THR A 255 24.60 32.02 -31.54
N THR A 256 23.50 32.69 -31.20
CA THR A 256 22.22 32.66 -31.92
C THR A 256 21.82 34.02 -32.50
N SER A 257 22.30 35.14 -31.94
CA SER A 257 22.05 36.50 -32.43
C SER A 257 22.64 36.72 -33.84
N THR A 258 21.78 36.98 -34.84
CA THR A 258 22.15 37.13 -36.26
C THR A 258 22.42 38.57 -36.71
N GLY A 259 22.17 39.57 -35.85
CA GLY A 259 22.16 40.99 -36.19
C GLY A 259 20.88 41.47 -36.89
N ALA A 260 19.98 40.55 -37.24
CA ALA A 260 18.82 40.84 -38.09
C ALA A 260 17.55 41.23 -37.32
N ALA A 261 17.43 40.87 -36.03
CA ALA A 261 16.21 41.05 -35.24
C ALA A 261 15.75 42.52 -35.17
N ARG A 262 16.71 43.44 -35.13
CA ARG A 262 16.40 44.88 -35.17
C ARG A 262 15.96 45.38 -36.54
N GLU A 263 16.46 44.80 -37.64
CA GLU A 263 16.10 45.23 -38.99
C GLU A 263 14.70 44.73 -39.38
N THR A 264 14.34 43.50 -38.99
CA THR A 264 12.97 42.98 -39.13
C THR A 264 11.99 43.80 -38.28
N PHE A 265 12.33 44.08 -37.01
CA PHE A 265 11.55 44.98 -36.16
C PHE A 265 11.35 46.36 -36.80
N LYS A 266 12.43 46.97 -37.33
CA LYS A 266 12.36 48.27 -38.01
C LYS A 266 11.36 48.27 -39.18
N LYS A 267 11.39 47.23 -40.03
CA LYS A 267 10.46 47.09 -41.17
C LYS A 267 9.01 47.05 -40.71
N ILE A 268 8.71 46.22 -39.71
CA ILE A 268 7.35 46.07 -39.13
C ILE A 268 6.89 47.38 -38.48
N TYR A 269 7.76 48.03 -37.71
CA TYR A 269 7.48 49.32 -37.09
C TYR A 269 7.14 50.39 -38.13
N THR A 270 7.90 50.50 -39.22
CA THR A 270 7.60 51.46 -40.29
C THR A 270 6.28 51.19 -41.02
N ALA A 271 5.77 49.96 -41.00
CA ALA A 271 4.48 49.60 -41.60
C ALA A 271 3.29 49.88 -40.67
N LEU A 272 3.38 49.53 -39.37
CA LEU A 272 2.26 49.65 -38.42
C LEU A 272 2.12 51.03 -37.78
N PHE A 273 3.22 51.74 -37.55
CA PHE A 273 3.24 53.03 -36.84
C PHE A 273 2.34 54.13 -37.47
N PRO A 274 2.20 54.26 -38.80
CA PRO A 274 1.28 55.23 -39.41
C PRO A 274 -0.19 54.96 -39.09
N TYR A 275 -0.59 53.69 -38.99
CA TYR A 275 -1.97 53.31 -38.64
C TYR A 275 -2.23 53.52 -37.15
N TYR A 276 -1.28 53.14 -36.29
CA TYR A 276 -1.38 53.34 -34.84
C TYR A 276 -1.52 54.82 -34.45
N ILE A 277 -0.76 55.73 -35.09
CA ILE A 277 -0.84 57.16 -34.78
C ILE A 277 -2.16 57.81 -35.22
N ASP A 278 -2.84 57.31 -36.26
CA ASP A 278 -4.08 57.95 -36.74
C ASP A 278 -5.20 57.91 -35.68
N PHE A 279 -5.22 56.85 -34.86
CA PHE A 279 -6.12 56.70 -33.70
C PHE A 279 -5.95 57.78 -32.62
N ARG A 280 -4.83 58.53 -32.61
CA ARG A 280 -4.65 59.71 -31.75
C ARG A 280 -5.63 60.83 -32.07
N THR A 281 -6.16 60.89 -33.30
CA THR A 281 -7.00 62.00 -33.78
C THR A 281 -8.34 61.58 -34.39
N LYS A 282 -8.47 60.33 -34.86
CA LYS A 282 -9.68 59.79 -35.49
C LYS A 282 -10.10 58.50 -34.80
N ARG A 283 -11.41 58.31 -34.59
CA ARG A 283 -11.96 57.07 -33.99
C ARG A 283 -12.55 56.13 -35.04
N LYS A 284 -13.62 56.59 -35.71
CA LYS A 284 -14.29 55.85 -36.81
C LYS A 284 -13.73 56.21 -38.19
N ASP A 285 -13.12 57.38 -38.31
CA ASP A 285 -12.55 57.91 -39.56
C ASP A 285 -11.13 57.43 -39.88
N SER A 286 -10.57 56.54 -39.05
CA SER A 286 -9.18 56.08 -39.12
C SER A 286 -8.85 55.40 -40.45
N ARG A 287 -7.64 55.65 -40.94
CA ARG A 287 -7.10 55.15 -42.23
C ARG A 287 -7.36 53.65 -42.48
N LEU A 288 -7.31 52.84 -41.42
CA LEU A 288 -7.63 51.40 -41.43
C LEU A 288 -8.98 51.11 -42.10
N PHE A 289 -10.05 51.80 -41.70
CA PHE A 289 -11.41 51.58 -42.23
C PHE A 289 -11.65 52.18 -43.62
N LYS A 290 -10.63 52.81 -44.23
CA LYS A 290 -10.68 53.43 -45.57
C LYS A 290 -9.77 52.73 -46.58
N GLU A 291 -8.77 51.98 -46.11
CA GLU A 291 -7.90 51.15 -46.95
C GLU A 291 -8.27 49.66 -46.88
N TYR A 292 -8.88 49.18 -45.79
CA TYR A 292 -9.39 47.82 -45.67
C TYR A 292 -10.92 47.81 -45.68
N ASN A 293 -11.52 47.36 -46.78
CA ASN A 293 -12.98 47.22 -46.90
C ASN A 293 -13.50 45.93 -46.24
N ASP A 294 -12.70 44.86 -46.23
CA ASP A 294 -13.10 43.55 -45.70
C ASP A 294 -12.97 43.47 -44.17
N PRO A 295 -14.06 43.17 -43.43
CA PRO A 295 -14.02 43.09 -41.96
C PRO A 295 -13.03 42.05 -41.42
N SER A 296 -12.70 41.02 -42.21
CA SER A 296 -11.72 40.00 -41.84
C SER A 296 -10.29 40.55 -41.76
N ASP A 297 -9.92 41.49 -42.62
CA ASP A 297 -8.59 42.11 -42.59
C ASP A 297 -8.56 43.34 -41.68
N GLN A 298 -9.70 44.01 -41.48
CA GLN A 298 -9.88 44.96 -40.38
C GLN A 298 -9.60 44.29 -39.03
N ALA A 299 -10.19 43.11 -38.76
CA ALA A 299 -9.97 42.34 -37.53
C ALA A 299 -8.48 41.98 -37.33
N LYS A 300 -7.83 41.40 -38.35
CA LYS A 300 -6.38 41.09 -38.32
C LYS A 300 -5.54 42.33 -38.05
N MET A 301 -5.86 43.47 -38.66
CA MET A 301 -5.10 44.71 -38.48
C MET A 301 -5.32 45.32 -37.10
N LEU A 302 -6.55 45.31 -36.57
CA LEU A 302 -6.83 45.72 -35.19
C LEU A 302 -6.04 44.87 -34.19
N ALA A 303 -6.06 43.54 -34.30
CA ALA A 303 -5.27 42.65 -33.44
C ALA A 303 -3.75 42.93 -33.51
N ARG A 304 -3.23 43.23 -34.70
CA ARG A 304 -1.82 43.65 -34.90
C ARG A 304 -1.51 44.99 -34.24
N LEU A 305 -2.45 45.94 -34.28
CA LEU A 305 -2.29 47.24 -33.65
C LEU A 305 -2.38 47.15 -32.11
N THR A 306 -3.22 46.28 -31.55
CA THR A 306 -3.26 46.03 -30.10
C THR A 306 -1.95 45.40 -29.63
N LYS A 307 -1.42 44.39 -30.35
CA LYS A 307 -0.09 43.81 -30.09
C LYS A 307 1.04 44.85 -30.24
N PHE A 308 0.90 45.81 -31.15
CA PHE A 308 1.85 46.92 -31.33
C PHE A 308 1.74 47.99 -30.22
N GLY A 309 0.54 48.24 -29.69
CA GLY A 309 0.31 49.16 -28.57
C GLY A 309 1.05 48.77 -27.29
N ASN A 310 1.18 47.46 -27.04
CA ASN A 310 1.97 46.88 -25.95
C ASN A 310 3.48 47.17 -26.01
N LEU A 311 3.99 47.75 -27.11
CA LEU A 311 5.40 48.12 -27.27
C LEU A 311 5.72 49.54 -26.79
N ASN A 312 4.72 50.31 -26.34
CA ASN A 312 4.87 51.72 -25.95
C ASN A 312 5.63 52.54 -27.01
N ALA A 313 5.09 52.52 -28.24
CA ALA A 313 5.69 53.15 -29.42
C ALA A 313 5.76 54.68 -29.33
N THR A 314 4.96 55.31 -28.46
CA THR A 314 4.94 56.76 -28.21
C THR A 314 4.84 57.07 -26.72
N TYR A 315 5.17 58.30 -26.31
CA TYR A 315 4.96 58.75 -24.92
C TYR A 315 3.48 58.87 -24.54
N ASP A 316 2.59 59.00 -25.53
CA ASP A 316 1.14 59.12 -25.34
C ASP A 316 0.42 57.77 -25.61
N SER A 317 1.16 56.66 -25.62
CA SER A 317 0.63 55.35 -26.05
C SER A 317 -0.56 54.87 -25.22
N ASP A 318 -0.62 55.20 -23.92
CA ASP A 318 -1.77 54.84 -23.06
C ASP A 318 -3.09 55.46 -23.57
N GLN A 319 -3.05 56.71 -24.07
CA GLN A 319 -4.22 57.38 -24.63
C GLN A 319 -4.65 56.79 -25.97
N ILE A 320 -3.69 56.37 -26.79
CA ILE A 320 -3.95 55.73 -28.08
C ILE A 320 -4.48 54.30 -27.87
N ASN A 321 -3.92 53.56 -26.91
CA ASN A 321 -4.36 52.21 -26.54
C ASN A 321 -5.80 52.22 -26.04
N SER A 322 -6.17 53.13 -25.12
CA SER A 322 -7.57 53.26 -24.64
C SER A 322 -8.57 53.58 -25.75
N VAL A 323 -8.18 54.42 -26.73
CA VAL A 323 -9.03 54.68 -27.91
C VAL A 323 -9.11 53.47 -28.85
N LEU A 324 -8.02 52.71 -29.01
CA LEU A 324 -7.98 51.49 -29.80
C LEU A 324 -8.82 50.37 -29.16
N GLU A 325 -8.72 50.19 -27.84
CA GLU A 325 -9.55 49.28 -27.03
C GLU A 325 -11.04 49.59 -27.23
N THR A 326 -11.45 50.86 -27.09
CA THR A 326 -12.83 51.31 -27.34
C THR A 326 -13.32 50.96 -28.78
N VAL A 327 -12.43 50.98 -29.77
CA VAL A 327 -12.74 50.63 -31.16
C VAL A 327 -12.80 49.12 -31.37
N VAL A 328 -11.92 48.35 -30.70
CA VAL A 328 -11.94 46.88 -30.68
C VAL A 328 -13.21 46.37 -30.01
N GLU A 329 -13.59 46.92 -28.85
CA GLU A 329 -14.86 46.62 -28.16
C GLU A 329 -16.07 46.89 -29.05
N TYR A 330 -16.11 48.04 -29.75
CA TYR A 330 -17.22 48.37 -30.66
C TYR A 330 -17.30 47.38 -31.84
N PHE A 331 -16.16 47.00 -32.41
CA PHE A 331 -16.09 46.02 -33.50
C PHE A 331 -16.47 44.62 -33.02
N GLU A 332 -16.00 44.21 -31.84
CA GLU A 332 -16.33 42.93 -31.21
C GLU A 332 -17.82 42.82 -30.93
N ASN A 333 -18.43 43.80 -30.24
CA ASN A 333 -19.87 43.80 -29.96
C ASN A 333 -20.71 43.78 -31.26
N SER A 334 -20.28 44.50 -32.30
CA SER A 334 -20.97 44.49 -33.60
C SER A 334 -20.85 43.13 -34.32
N ALA A 335 -19.70 42.46 -34.21
CA ALA A 335 -19.47 41.14 -34.82
C ALA A 335 -20.15 40.02 -34.02
N LEU A 336 -20.20 40.12 -32.69
CA LEU A 336 -20.97 39.23 -31.81
C LEU A 336 -22.47 39.31 -32.12
N HIS A 337 -23.03 40.51 -32.25
CA HIS A 337 -24.44 40.66 -32.61
C HIS A 337 -24.78 40.05 -33.99
N HIS A 338 -23.88 40.18 -34.97
CA HIS A 338 -24.06 39.49 -36.26
C HIS A 338 -23.88 37.96 -36.17
N PHE A 339 -23.04 37.45 -35.26
CA PHE A 339 -22.95 36.03 -34.96
C PHE A 339 -24.21 35.50 -34.27
N GLU A 340 -24.77 36.24 -33.31
CA GLU A 340 -26.06 35.92 -32.66
C GLU A 340 -27.21 35.84 -33.65
N LEU A 341 -27.36 36.86 -34.52
CA LEU A 341 -28.38 36.84 -35.57
C LEU A 341 -28.20 35.67 -36.55
N ALA A 342 -26.96 35.24 -36.80
CA ALA A 342 -26.68 34.07 -37.63
C ALA A 342 -26.96 32.74 -36.89
N TYR A 343 -26.75 32.69 -35.56
CA TYR A 343 -27.08 31.56 -34.69
C TYR A 343 -28.59 31.35 -34.61
N ASP A 344 -29.34 32.43 -34.34
CA ASP A 344 -30.80 32.42 -34.19
C ASP A 344 -31.50 32.13 -35.53
N ALA A 345 -30.85 32.43 -36.67
CA ALA A 345 -31.27 32.04 -38.01
C ALA A 345 -30.67 30.71 -38.51
N HIS A 346 -29.94 29.98 -37.66
CA HIS A 346 -29.26 28.71 -37.94
C HIS A 346 -28.34 28.69 -39.19
N ASN A 347 -27.80 29.86 -39.58
CA ASN A 347 -27.04 30.03 -40.81
C ASN A 347 -25.54 29.78 -40.58
N LEU A 348 -25.16 28.50 -40.62
CA LEU A 348 -23.78 28.02 -40.42
C LEU A 348 -22.71 28.80 -41.24
N ASN A 349 -23.05 29.26 -42.44
CA ASN A 349 -22.12 29.97 -43.31
C ASN A 349 -21.82 31.41 -42.83
N GLU A 350 -22.81 32.11 -42.29
CA GLU A 350 -22.58 33.43 -41.66
C GLU A 350 -21.95 33.27 -40.27
N MET A 351 -22.40 32.28 -39.49
CA MET A 351 -21.76 31.94 -38.20
C MET A 351 -20.26 31.72 -38.37
N LYS A 352 -19.85 30.91 -39.37
CA LYS A 352 -18.43 30.67 -39.70
C LYS A 352 -17.68 31.95 -40.05
N LYS A 353 -18.26 32.84 -40.86
CA LYS A 353 -17.63 34.12 -41.24
C LYS A 353 -17.39 35.03 -40.03
N TRP A 354 -18.37 35.16 -39.13
CA TRP A 354 -18.26 36.04 -37.96
C TRP A 354 -17.40 35.43 -36.85
N ALA A 355 -17.49 34.11 -36.62
CA ALA A 355 -16.59 33.40 -35.70
C ALA A 355 -15.11 33.56 -36.10
N ILE A 356 -14.77 33.36 -37.38
CA ILE A 356 -13.40 33.53 -37.89
C ILE A 356 -12.90 34.98 -37.68
N ARG A 357 -13.76 35.99 -37.86
CA ARG A 357 -13.42 37.40 -37.61
C ARG A 357 -13.13 37.69 -36.13
N LEU A 358 -13.96 37.15 -35.23
CA LEU A 358 -13.79 37.29 -33.78
C LEU A 358 -12.55 36.55 -33.25
N ILE A 359 -12.20 35.41 -33.86
CA ILE A 359 -10.96 34.67 -33.59
C ILE A 359 -9.73 35.47 -34.04
N TYR A 360 -9.73 36.05 -35.25
CA TYR A 360 -8.63 36.90 -35.71
C TYR A 360 -8.47 38.20 -34.92
N LEU A 361 -9.52 38.66 -34.22
CA LEU A 361 -9.49 39.83 -33.35
C LEU A 361 -8.86 39.50 -31.98
N ASN A 362 -9.57 38.73 -31.16
CA ASN A 362 -9.29 38.52 -29.74
C ASN A 362 -9.25 37.03 -29.34
N GLY A 363 -9.12 36.12 -30.30
CA GLY A 363 -9.16 34.67 -30.05
C GLY A 363 -10.57 34.10 -29.85
N GLY A 364 -11.62 34.91 -30.02
CA GLY A 364 -13.01 34.46 -30.09
C GLY A 364 -13.63 33.94 -28.78
N ILE A 365 -13.01 34.17 -27.62
CA ILE A 365 -13.46 33.64 -26.32
C ILE A 365 -14.92 34.00 -26.02
N THR A 366 -15.30 35.26 -26.26
CA THR A 366 -16.67 35.78 -26.13
C THR A 366 -17.65 35.10 -27.09
N CYS A 367 -17.25 34.91 -28.36
CA CYS A 367 -18.03 34.19 -29.38
C CYS A 367 -18.29 32.74 -28.98
N ILE A 368 -17.29 32.08 -28.38
CA ILE A 368 -17.39 30.71 -27.85
C ILE A 368 -18.33 30.68 -26.65
N GLN A 369 -18.20 31.62 -25.70
CA GLN A 369 -19.09 31.72 -24.54
C GLN A 369 -20.56 31.93 -24.96
N VAL A 370 -20.84 32.83 -25.91
CA VAL A 370 -22.21 33.04 -26.44
C VAL A 370 -22.74 31.79 -27.16
N TYR A 371 -21.90 31.09 -27.93
CA TYR A 371 -22.30 29.82 -28.58
C TYR A 371 -22.65 28.72 -27.57
N ILE A 372 -21.90 28.62 -26.46
CA ILE A 372 -22.19 27.68 -25.36
C ILE A 372 -23.48 28.13 -24.64
N GLN A 373 -23.59 29.40 -24.27
CA GLN A 373 -24.71 29.95 -23.49
C GLN A 373 -26.04 29.99 -24.23
N LYS A 374 -26.07 29.96 -25.57
CA LYS A 374 -27.30 29.82 -26.36
C LYS A 374 -27.66 28.37 -26.72
N ASN A 375 -26.88 27.37 -26.28
CA ASN A 375 -27.10 25.98 -26.64
C ASN A 375 -28.26 25.37 -25.85
N SER A 376 -29.23 24.73 -26.53
CA SER A 376 -30.47 24.27 -25.89
C SER A 376 -30.26 23.18 -24.84
N ILE A 377 -29.14 22.43 -24.94
CA ILE A 377 -28.73 21.40 -23.97
C ILE A 377 -28.69 21.92 -22.52
N PHE A 378 -28.46 23.23 -22.31
CA PHE A 378 -28.41 23.85 -20.98
C PHE A 378 -29.76 24.31 -20.42
N PHE A 379 -30.84 24.23 -21.21
CA PHE A 379 -32.18 24.72 -20.83
C PHE A 379 -33.30 23.68 -21.01
N ASP A 380 -33.08 22.68 -21.87
CA ASP A 380 -34.02 21.59 -22.13
C ASP A 380 -34.01 20.58 -20.97
N HIS A 381 -34.72 20.89 -19.88
CA HIS A 381 -34.91 20.01 -18.70
C HIS A 381 -35.81 18.77 -19.00
N LEU A 382 -35.40 17.96 -19.97
CA LEU A 382 -36.12 16.79 -20.50
C LEU A 382 -36.10 15.58 -19.55
N TYR A 383 -35.15 15.53 -18.61
CA TYR A 383 -34.93 14.41 -17.70
C TYR A 383 -34.86 14.91 -16.26
N ASN A 384 -35.74 14.40 -15.39
CA ASN A 384 -35.74 14.75 -13.97
C ASN A 384 -34.84 13.76 -13.18
N PRO A 385 -33.84 14.22 -12.41
CA PRO A 385 -33.05 13.39 -11.50
C PRO A 385 -33.88 12.47 -10.59
N MET A 386 -35.06 12.94 -10.16
CA MET A 386 -35.95 12.22 -9.24
C MET A 386 -36.60 10.97 -9.83
N ASP A 387 -36.67 10.83 -11.16
CA ASP A 387 -37.29 9.67 -11.81
C ASP A 387 -36.49 8.36 -11.62
N ASN A 388 -35.23 8.45 -11.22
CA ASN A 388 -34.44 7.30 -10.78
C ASN A 388 -35.00 6.60 -9.51
N PHE A 389 -35.92 7.26 -8.80
CA PHE A 389 -36.44 6.81 -7.50
C PHE A 389 -37.94 6.45 -7.50
N THR A 390 -38.68 6.70 -8.59
CA THR A 390 -40.15 6.53 -8.63
C THR A 390 -40.60 5.08 -8.76
N GLN A 391 -39.82 4.24 -9.46
CA GLN A 391 -40.15 2.81 -9.69
C GLN A 391 -39.93 1.91 -8.46
N ILE A 392 -39.28 2.41 -7.41
CA ILE A 392 -38.95 1.68 -6.17
C ILE A 392 -40.22 1.18 -5.44
N THR A 393 -41.37 1.81 -5.70
CA THR A 393 -42.61 1.67 -4.90
C THR A 393 -43.50 0.46 -5.24
N ALA A 394 -43.13 -0.40 -6.20
CA ALA A 394 -44.06 -1.37 -6.80
C ALA A 394 -44.06 -2.78 -6.16
N LEU A 395 -43.03 -3.62 -6.40
CA LEU A 395 -43.12 -5.07 -6.15
C LEU A 395 -41.79 -5.81 -5.85
N SER A 396 -40.64 -5.13 -5.77
CA SER A 396 -39.35 -5.78 -5.52
C SER A 396 -38.34 -4.88 -4.79
N ASN A 397 -37.47 -5.52 -4.00
CA ASN A 397 -36.42 -4.92 -3.16
C ASN A 397 -35.61 -3.79 -3.84
N GLU A 398 -35.30 -2.75 -3.06
CA GLU A 398 -34.20 -1.74 -3.11
C GLU A 398 -33.16 -1.79 -4.27
N GLU A 399 -33.63 -1.82 -5.51
CA GLU A 399 -32.82 -1.73 -6.72
C GLU A 399 -33.17 -0.44 -7.46
N LEU A 400 -32.18 0.43 -7.63
CA LEU A 400 -32.30 1.66 -8.42
C LEU A 400 -32.61 1.29 -9.87
N SER A 401 -33.73 1.80 -10.40
CA SER A 401 -34.01 1.77 -11.83
C SER A 401 -33.09 2.77 -12.54
N PHE A 402 -31.82 2.40 -12.71
CA PHE A 402 -30.79 3.19 -13.41
C PHE A 402 -31.13 3.51 -14.88
N THR A 403 -32.29 3.08 -15.37
CA THR A 403 -32.85 3.38 -16.69
C THR A 403 -32.88 4.88 -16.95
N SER A 404 -33.49 5.69 -16.07
CA SER A 404 -33.66 7.14 -16.27
C SER A 404 -32.31 7.88 -16.34
N MET A 405 -31.36 7.54 -15.45
CA MET A 405 -29.97 7.98 -15.54
C MET A 405 -29.30 7.56 -16.86
N SER A 406 -29.55 6.33 -17.33
CA SER A 406 -28.96 5.83 -18.57
C SER A 406 -29.53 6.51 -19.81
N GLU A 407 -30.81 6.88 -19.80
CA GLU A 407 -31.47 7.65 -20.86
C GLU A 407 -30.95 9.09 -20.91
N PHE A 408 -30.81 9.76 -19.76
CA PHE A 408 -30.17 11.08 -19.66
C PHE A 408 -28.73 11.07 -20.22
N PHE A 409 -27.90 10.11 -19.78
CA PHE A 409 -26.52 10.01 -20.30
C PHE A 409 -26.50 9.69 -21.80
N SER A 410 -27.38 8.83 -22.32
CA SER A 410 -27.48 8.57 -23.76
C SER A 410 -27.87 9.82 -24.57
N TYR A 411 -28.77 10.66 -24.04
CA TYR A 411 -29.13 11.95 -24.66
C TYR A 411 -27.93 12.91 -24.70
N VAL A 412 -27.17 13.02 -23.61
CA VAL A 412 -25.95 13.84 -23.54
C VAL A 412 -24.87 13.31 -24.49
N GLU A 413 -24.69 11.99 -24.59
CA GLU A 413 -23.76 11.35 -25.53
C GLU A 413 -24.11 11.66 -27.00
N ASP A 414 -25.39 11.58 -27.37
CA ASP A 414 -25.85 11.91 -28.73
C ASP A 414 -25.78 13.41 -29.04
N GLU A 415 -26.07 14.29 -28.08
CA GLU A 415 -25.97 15.74 -28.30
C GLU A 415 -24.50 16.20 -28.39
N LEU A 416 -23.59 15.66 -27.57
CA LEU A 416 -22.15 15.91 -27.72
C LEU A 416 -21.64 15.53 -29.14
N LYS A 417 -22.10 14.40 -29.69
CA LYS A 417 -21.80 13.98 -31.08
C LYS A 417 -22.34 14.97 -32.13
N LYS A 418 -23.59 15.44 -31.98
CA LYS A 418 -24.20 16.46 -32.86
C LYS A 418 -23.42 17.78 -32.82
N GLN A 419 -23.13 18.27 -31.62
CA GLN A 419 -22.50 19.58 -31.41
C GLN A 419 -21.05 19.60 -31.88
N ALA A 420 -20.27 18.52 -31.71
CA ALA A 420 -18.93 18.41 -32.30
C ALA A 420 -18.94 18.59 -33.82
N ALA A 421 -19.85 17.89 -34.51
CA ALA A 421 -20.04 17.96 -35.95
C ALA A 421 -20.64 19.29 -36.45
N LEU A 422 -21.12 20.16 -35.56
CA LEU A 422 -21.47 21.56 -35.86
C LEU A 422 -20.28 22.51 -35.61
N ILE A 423 -19.57 22.32 -34.49
CA ILE A 423 -18.40 23.10 -34.11
C ILE A 423 -17.30 23.01 -35.18
N ASP A 424 -17.01 21.82 -35.72
CA ASP A 424 -16.05 21.62 -36.82
C ASP A 424 -16.40 22.42 -38.09
N LYS A 425 -17.71 22.55 -38.35
CA LYS A 425 -18.21 23.31 -39.51
C LYS A 425 -18.14 24.82 -39.26
N ILE A 426 -18.31 25.29 -38.03
CA ILE A 426 -18.37 26.73 -37.69
C ILE A 426 -16.98 27.31 -37.36
N PHE A 427 -16.14 26.59 -36.61
CA PHE A 427 -14.91 27.10 -36.03
C PHE A 427 -13.64 26.46 -36.63
N PRO A 428 -12.50 27.16 -36.67
CA PRO A 428 -11.21 26.56 -37.01
C PRO A 428 -10.76 25.54 -35.94
N PRO A 429 -10.11 24.42 -36.33
CA PRO A 429 -9.76 23.32 -35.42
C PRO A 429 -8.80 23.73 -34.30
N ASP A 430 -7.92 24.71 -34.55
CA ASP A 430 -6.92 25.19 -33.59
C ASP A 430 -7.53 25.81 -32.32
N THR A 431 -8.80 26.23 -32.39
CA THR A 431 -9.46 27.06 -31.37
C THR A 431 -9.96 26.26 -30.16
N ASN A 432 -9.87 24.92 -30.16
CA ASN A 432 -10.25 24.04 -29.04
C ASN A 432 -11.70 24.21 -28.51
N VAL A 433 -12.62 24.78 -29.31
CA VAL A 433 -14.01 25.13 -28.90
C VAL A 433 -14.76 23.94 -28.30
N PHE A 434 -14.60 22.75 -28.89
CA PHE A 434 -15.26 21.54 -28.41
C PHE A 434 -14.80 21.11 -27.00
N HIS A 435 -13.54 21.36 -26.63
CA HIS A 435 -13.09 21.15 -25.25
C HIS A 435 -13.84 22.08 -24.30
N SER A 436 -13.95 23.38 -24.63
CA SER A 436 -14.64 24.36 -23.80
C SER A 436 -16.14 24.09 -23.67
N PHE A 437 -16.77 23.53 -24.70
CA PHE A 437 -18.16 23.06 -24.65
C PHE A 437 -18.31 21.79 -23.80
N ALA A 438 -17.49 20.76 -24.02
CA ALA A 438 -17.53 19.52 -23.23
C ALA A 438 -17.21 19.77 -21.74
N GLU A 439 -16.27 20.66 -21.45
CA GLU A 439 -15.93 21.16 -20.11
C GLU A 439 -17.15 21.77 -19.41
N ARG A 440 -17.94 22.56 -20.15
CA ARG A 440 -19.20 23.15 -19.66
C ARG A 440 -20.33 22.14 -19.50
N VAL A 441 -20.45 21.14 -20.37
CA VAL A 441 -21.42 20.04 -20.20
C VAL A 441 -21.08 19.18 -18.97
N PHE A 442 -19.80 18.98 -18.65
CA PHE A 442 -19.41 18.33 -17.40
C PHE A 442 -19.74 19.21 -16.18
N GLU A 443 -19.34 20.47 -16.17
CA GLU A 443 -19.49 21.37 -15.00
C GLU A 443 -20.95 21.79 -14.75
N ASP A 444 -21.69 22.23 -15.77
CA ASP A 444 -23.00 22.88 -15.58
C ASP A 444 -24.21 21.95 -15.80
N LEU A 445 -24.03 20.71 -16.28
CA LEU A 445 -25.13 19.75 -16.53
C LEU A 445 -24.94 18.41 -15.83
N ILE A 446 -23.81 17.74 -16.08
CA ILE A 446 -23.55 16.43 -15.49
C ILE A 446 -23.35 16.55 -13.97
N THR A 447 -22.69 17.61 -13.50
CA THR A 447 -22.49 17.86 -12.05
C THR A 447 -23.82 18.06 -11.32
N ASP A 448 -24.73 18.88 -11.87
CA ASP A 448 -26.00 19.19 -11.22
C ASP A 448 -26.92 17.96 -11.16
N TYR A 449 -27.06 17.23 -12.28
CA TYR A 449 -27.82 15.97 -12.33
C TYR A 449 -27.29 14.94 -11.31
N ILE A 450 -25.96 14.77 -11.23
CA ILE A 450 -25.33 13.85 -10.27
C ILE A 450 -25.53 14.35 -8.84
N SER A 451 -25.43 15.66 -8.59
CA SER A 451 -25.59 16.24 -7.26
C SER A 451 -26.98 15.98 -6.70
N GLU A 452 -28.04 16.19 -7.49
CA GLU A 452 -29.41 15.87 -7.08
C GLU A 452 -29.60 14.38 -6.79
N VAL A 453 -29.18 13.49 -7.70
CA VAL A 453 -29.30 12.04 -7.48
C VAL A 453 -28.50 11.58 -6.26
N LEU A 454 -27.30 12.10 -6.02
CA LEU A 454 -26.46 11.69 -4.89
C LEU A 454 -26.92 12.25 -3.54
N ASN A 455 -27.57 13.42 -3.51
CA ASN A 455 -28.17 13.96 -2.30
C ASN A 455 -29.46 13.19 -1.94
N GLU A 456 -30.37 13.00 -2.90
CA GLU A 456 -31.60 12.24 -2.67
C GLU A 456 -31.33 10.75 -2.32
N ALA A 457 -30.31 10.13 -2.93
CA ALA A 457 -29.91 8.77 -2.58
C ALA A 457 -29.39 8.68 -1.14
N ARG A 458 -28.61 9.67 -0.69
CA ARG A 458 -27.99 9.75 0.64
C ARG A 458 -29.01 9.92 1.75
N ASP A 459 -29.98 10.81 1.55
CA ASP A 459 -31.02 11.10 2.55
C ASP A 459 -32.01 9.92 2.72
N ARG A 460 -32.08 9.02 1.73
CA ARG A 460 -32.82 7.75 1.80
C ARG A 460 -32.02 6.62 2.46
N ASP A 461 -30.86 6.27 1.90
CA ASP A 461 -29.99 5.20 2.43
C ASP A 461 -28.54 5.34 1.93
N ILE A 462 -27.60 5.10 2.85
CA ILE A 462 -26.16 5.12 2.56
C ILE A 462 -25.78 4.05 1.52
N ILE A 463 -26.37 2.84 1.55
CA ILE A 463 -26.04 1.80 0.57
C ILE A 463 -26.57 2.19 -0.83
N LEU A 464 -27.72 2.86 -0.90
CA LEU A 464 -28.28 3.47 -2.11
C LEU A 464 -27.33 4.54 -2.69
N TYR A 465 -26.83 5.46 -1.86
CA TYR A 465 -25.81 6.45 -2.26
C TYR A 465 -24.53 5.80 -2.77
N LEU A 466 -23.99 4.78 -2.08
CA LEU A 466 -22.77 4.07 -2.50
C LEU A 466 -22.96 3.32 -3.84
N LYS A 467 -24.16 2.78 -4.11
CA LYS A 467 -24.52 2.21 -5.42
C LYS A 467 -24.61 3.31 -6.50
N ALA A 468 -25.28 4.42 -6.20
CA ALA A 468 -25.53 5.52 -7.13
C ALA A 468 -24.23 6.21 -7.57
N ALA A 469 -23.30 6.48 -6.64
CA ALA A 469 -22.00 7.08 -6.95
C ALA A 469 -21.17 6.21 -7.90
N VAL A 470 -21.14 4.90 -7.69
CA VAL A 470 -20.45 3.96 -8.59
C VAL A 470 -21.09 3.92 -9.98
N ALA A 471 -22.42 3.88 -10.07
CA ALA A 471 -23.13 3.88 -11.34
C ALA A 471 -22.92 5.19 -12.12
N ALA A 472 -23.04 6.34 -11.45
CA ALA A 472 -22.77 7.65 -12.04
C ALA A 472 -21.33 7.76 -12.57
N HIS A 473 -20.33 7.32 -11.80
CA HIS A 473 -18.93 7.35 -12.25
C HIS A 473 -18.69 6.48 -13.49
N ILE A 474 -19.30 5.29 -13.57
CA ILE A 474 -19.22 4.41 -14.75
C ILE A 474 -19.85 5.08 -15.99
N ARG A 475 -20.98 5.80 -15.82
CA ARG A 475 -21.58 6.57 -16.91
C ARG A 475 -20.72 7.75 -17.34
N CYS A 476 -20.14 8.51 -16.41
CA CYS A 476 -19.23 9.61 -16.75
C CYS A 476 -17.95 9.13 -17.44
N LEU A 477 -17.43 7.95 -17.07
CA LEU A 477 -16.35 7.28 -17.80
C LEU A 477 -16.76 6.95 -19.25
N HIS A 478 -18.00 6.48 -19.48
CA HIS A 478 -18.50 6.19 -20.83
C HIS A 478 -18.60 7.44 -21.70
N VAL A 479 -19.18 8.54 -21.17
CA VAL A 479 -19.18 9.86 -21.84
C VAL A 479 -17.76 10.30 -22.19
N ALA A 480 -16.83 10.20 -21.23
CA ALA A 480 -15.42 10.55 -21.43
C ALA A 480 -14.73 9.64 -22.47
N GLU A 481 -15.13 8.37 -22.61
CA GLU A 481 -14.62 7.50 -23.67
C GLU A 481 -15.16 7.90 -25.06
N ILE A 482 -16.42 8.27 -25.17
CA ILE A 482 -17.04 8.72 -26.43
C ILE A 482 -16.33 9.96 -26.99
N LEU A 483 -15.96 10.93 -26.14
CA LEU A 483 -15.25 12.15 -26.54
C LEU A 483 -13.91 11.92 -27.26
N TRP A 484 -13.26 10.76 -27.09
CA TRP A 484 -12.02 10.43 -27.81
C TRP A 484 -12.17 9.27 -28.82
N LYS A 485 -13.19 8.41 -28.68
CA LYS A 485 -13.42 7.25 -29.57
C LYS A 485 -14.35 7.53 -30.75
N GLU A 486 -15.46 8.24 -30.52
CA GLU A 486 -16.61 8.27 -31.44
C GLU A 486 -16.96 9.66 -31.97
N VAL A 487 -16.23 10.69 -31.52
CA VAL A 487 -16.45 12.08 -31.87
C VAL A 487 -15.37 12.58 -32.84
N GLU A 488 -15.80 13.30 -33.88
CA GLU A 488 -14.94 14.05 -34.79
C GLU A 488 -15.27 15.55 -34.65
N PRO A 489 -14.28 16.44 -34.38
CA PRO A 489 -12.88 16.15 -34.07
C PRO A 489 -12.69 15.49 -32.69
N SER A 490 -11.85 14.45 -32.65
CA SER A 490 -11.56 13.67 -31.44
C SER A 490 -10.72 14.47 -30.43
N MET A 491 -11.07 14.38 -29.14
CA MET A 491 -10.29 14.94 -28.05
C MET A 491 -9.16 14.00 -27.62
N ASP A 492 -8.04 14.55 -27.13
CA ASP A 492 -7.02 13.72 -26.45
C ASP A 492 -7.66 12.97 -25.28
N LYS A 493 -7.47 11.64 -25.23
CA LYS A 493 -7.94 10.78 -24.14
C LYS A 493 -7.62 11.37 -22.75
N LEU A 494 -6.38 11.86 -22.57
CA LEU A 494 -5.90 12.44 -21.30
C LEU A 494 -6.52 13.81 -20.95
N LYS A 495 -7.23 14.47 -21.87
CA LYS A 495 -8.05 15.66 -21.60
C LYS A 495 -9.46 15.23 -21.19
N ALA A 496 -10.09 14.32 -21.93
CA ALA A 496 -11.42 13.80 -21.63
C ALA A 496 -11.50 13.12 -20.24
N GLU A 497 -10.53 12.25 -19.91
CA GLU A 497 -10.43 11.64 -18.58
C GLU A 497 -10.28 12.69 -17.45
N LYS A 498 -9.54 13.78 -17.69
CA LYS A 498 -9.34 14.85 -16.70
C LYS A 498 -10.58 15.70 -16.43
N LEU A 499 -11.41 15.96 -17.45
CA LEU A 499 -12.68 16.68 -17.24
C LEU A 499 -13.59 15.89 -16.30
N MET A 500 -13.76 14.59 -16.57
CA MET A 500 -14.54 13.68 -15.73
C MET A 500 -13.95 13.55 -14.31
N TYR A 501 -12.63 13.39 -14.16
CA TYR A 501 -12.01 13.33 -12.83
C TYR A 501 -12.16 14.65 -12.06
N ARG A 502 -12.02 15.83 -12.70
CA ARG A 502 -12.17 17.14 -12.06
C ARG A 502 -13.61 17.38 -11.59
N MET A 503 -14.59 16.99 -12.42
CA MET A 503 -16.01 17.08 -12.07
C MET A 503 -16.36 16.20 -10.86
N PHE A 504 -15.84 14.98 -10.80
CA PHE A 504 -16.25 13.99 -9.80
C PHE A 504 -15.42 14.01 -8.51
N GLU A 505 -14.23 14.63 -8.51
CA GLU A 505 -13.34 14.78 -7.33
C GLU A 505 -14.03 15.34 -6.06
N PRO A 506 -14.94 16.33 -6.11
CA PRO A 506 -15.66 16.83 -4.93
C PRO A 506 -16.44 15.76 -4.15
N PHE A 507 -17.04 14.79 -4.85
CA PHE A 507 -17.84 13.72 -4.21
C PHE A 507 -16.98 12.59 -3.62
N MET A 508 -15.73 12.44 -4.10
CA MET A 508 -14.87 11.30 -3.77
C MET A 508 -14.45 11.24 -2.31
N ASP A 509 -14.21 12.39 -1.67
CA ASP A 509 -13.74 12.44 -0.27
C ASP A 509 -14.82 11.95 0.70
N GLU A 510 -16.07 12.31 0.44
CA GLU A 510 -17.22 11.85 1.22
C GLU A 510 -17.56 10.40 0.90
N TYR A 511 -17.57 10.01 -0.39
CA TYR A 511 -17.80 8.63 -0.81
C TYR A 511 -16.83 7.65 -0.12
N LEU A 512 -15.52 7.93 -0.14
CA LEU A 512 -14.51 7.06 0.48
C LEU A 512 -14.63 7.01 2.02
N MET A 513 -15.02 8.11 2.66
CA MET A 513 -15.30 8.15 4.10
C MET A 513 -16.56 7.35 4.46
N MET A 514 -17.61 7.44 3.64
CA MET A 514 -18.88 6.77 3.85
C MET A 514 -18.77 5.26 3.66
N GLU A 515 -18.05 4.81 2.62
CA GLU A 515 -17.76 3.39 2.35
C GLU A 515 -16.99 2.74 3.51
N LEU A 516 -15.96 3.42 4.05
CA LEU A 516 -15.24 2.97 5.25
C LEU A 516 -16.15 2.87 6.48
N THR A 517 -17.02 3.86 6.67
CA THR A 517 -17.93 3.92 7.82
C THR A 517 -19.00 2.83 7.75
N THR A 518 -19.55 2.59 6.56
CA THR A 518 -20.53 1.52 6.29
C THR A 518 -19.93 0.14 6.56
N ILE A 519 -18.71 -0.12 6.10
CA ILE A 519 -18.01 -1.38 6.37
C ILE A 519 -17.71 -1.55 7.87
N LYS A 520 -17.30 -0.48 8.56
CA LYS A 520 -17.11 -0.51 10.01
C LYS A 520 -18.40 -0.91 10.73
N LEU A 521 -19.50 -0.21 10.45
CA LEU A 521 -20.80 -0.42 11.10
C LEU A 521 -21.34 -1.83 10.81
N ASN A 522 -21.24 -2.31 9.57
CA ASN A 522 -21.62 -3.70 9.25
C ASN A 522 -20.75 -4.73 10.01
N CYS A 523 -19.42 -4.54 10.10
CA CYS A 523 -18.57 -5.43 10.90
C CYS A 523 -18.91 -5.37 12.40
N ASP A 524 -19.25 -4.18 12.91
CA ASP A 524 -19.64 -3.97 14.30
C ASP A 524 -20.99 -4.65 14.62
N GLU A 525 -21.99 -4.45 13.76
CA GLU A 525 -23.32 -5.04 13.86
C GLU A 525 -23.31 -6.57 13.69
N GLN A 526 -22.51 -7.09 12.75
CA GLN A 526 -22.25 -8.52 12.58
C GLN A 526 -21.71 -9.15 13.87
N ILE A 527 -20.68 -8.54 14.47
CA ILE A 527 -20.10 -9.03 15.73
C ILE A 527 -21.12 -8.96 16.88
N GLU A 528 -21.95 -7.91 16.95
CA GLU A 528 -22.92 -7.79 18.03
C GLU A 528 -24.11 -8.75 17.89
N LYS A 529 -24.57 -9.01 16.67
CA LYS A 529 -25.52 -10.09 16.35
C LYS A 529 -24.97 -11.48 16.72
N TRP A 530 -23.64 -11.68 16.70
CA TRP A 530 -23.02 -12.89 17.22
C TRP A 530 -22.98 -12.91 18.76
N ASN A 531 -22.57 -11.81 19.40
CA ASN A 531 -22.54 -11.69 20.86
C ASN A 531 -23.92 -11.97 21.49
N GLN A 532 -24.99 -11.44 20.91
CA GLN A 532 -26.37 -11.68 21.36
C GLN A 532 -26.77 -13.16 21.24
N LYS A 533 -26.54 -13.78 20.07
CA LYS A 533 -26.75 -15.23 19.86
C LYS A 533 -25.96 -16.12 20.83
N LEU A 534 -24.77 -15.68 21.28
CA LEU A 534 -23.98 -16.40 22.29
C LEU A 534 -24.60 -16.29 23.70
N ILE A 535 -25.07 -15.10 24.09
CA ILE A 535 -25.75 -14.87 25.37
C ILE A 535 -27.02 -15.71 25.45
N GLU A 536 -27.88 -15.64 24.42
CA GLU A 536 -29.12 -16.42 24.31
C GLU A 536 -28.85 -17.92 24.51
N LYS A 537 -27.93 -18.49 23.73
CA LYS A 537 -27.58 -19.93 23.79
C LYS A 537 -26.91 -20.35 25.09
N THR A 538 -26.27 -19.45 25.83
CA THR A 538 -25.68 -19.78 27.14
C THR A 538 -26.76 -20.06 28.20
N SER A 539 -28.00 -19.62 27.97
CA SER A 539 -29.18 -19.91 28.82
C SER A 539 -29.67 -21.35 28.68
N GLU A 540 -29.46 -21.99 27.53
CA GLU A 540 -30.01 -23.31 27.19
C GLU A 540 -28.91 -24.38 27.18
N GLY A 541 -28.55 -24.89 28.38
CA GLY A 541 -27.52 -25.92 28.52
C GLY A 541 -27.85 -27.22 27.78
N GLN A 542 -26.97 -27.65 26.87
CA GLN A 542 -27.17 -28.85 26.03
C GLN A 542 -25.92 -29.75 25.95
N THR A 543 -26.15 -31.05 25.79
CA THR A 543 -25.16 -32.14 25.92
C THR A 543 -24.32 -32.41 24.66
N ILE A 544 -23.04 -32.76 24.89
CA ILE A 544 -22.01 -33.03 23.87
C ILE A 544 -22.35 -34.25 23.00
N LEU A 545 -22.01 -34.19 21.70
CA LEU A 545 -21.95 -35.32 20.77
C LEU A 545 -20.76 -35.13 19.82
N ILE A 546 -20.02 -36.20 19.52
CA ILE A 546 -18.78 -36.16 18.72
C ILE A 546 -19.02 -36.79 17.34
N ASN A 547 -18.76 -36.04 16.26
CA ASN A 547 -18.83 -36.53 14.88
C ASN A 547 -17.42 -36.92 14.36
N PRO A 548 -17.20 -38.17 13.86
CA PRO A 548 -15.87 -38.67 13.51
C PRO A 548 -15.30 -38.20 12.15
N ASN A 549 -16.10 -37.84 11.16
CA ASN A 549 -15.61 -37.63 9.78
C ASN A 549 -15.28 -36.14 9.49
N ARG A 550 -14.12 -35.68 10.00
CA ARG A 550 -13.76 -34.24 10.04
C ARG A 550 -12.97 -33.71 8.82
N GLU A 551 -12.15 -34.52 8.16
CA GLU A 551 -11.27 -34.02 7.07
C GLU A 551 -12.03 -33.76 5.76
N ILE A 552 -12.96 -34.67 5.39
CA ILE A 552 -13.80 -34.54 4.18
C ILE A 552 -14.61 -33.24 4.23
N TYR A 553 -15.13 -32.89 5.42
CA TYR A 553 -15.85 -31.64 5.66
C TYR A 553 -15.01 -30.40 5.31
N LYS A 554 -13.74 -30.32 5.75
CA LYS A 554 -12.87 -29.17 5.44
C LYS A 554 -12.61 -29.04 3.94
N HIS A 555 -12.26 -30.14 3.28
CA HIS A 555 -11.97 -30.16 1.84
C HIS A 555 -13.17 -29.67 1.01
N ASP A 556 -14.34 -30.25 1.26
CA ASP A 556 -15.53 -29.93 0.48
C ASP A 556 -16.07 -28.53 0.81
N TYR A 557 -16.05 -28.10 2.09
CA TYR A 557 -16.42 -26.74 2.47
C TYR A 557 -15.57 -25.69 1.74
N LEU A 558 -14.23 -25.85 1.70
CA LEU A 558 -13.35 -24.94 0.98
C LEU A 558 -13.56 -24.95 -0.55
N LYS A 559 -13.89 -26.13 -1.11
CA LYS A 559 -14.23 -26.28 -2.53
C LYS A 559 -15.52 -25.56 -2.90
N TYR A 560 -16.56 -25.64 -2.05
CA TYR A 560 -17.80 -24.87 -2.24
C TYR A 560 -17.61 -23.37 -1.95
N PHE A 561 -16.82 -23.00 -0.93
CA PHE A 561 -16.48 -21.62 -0.62
C PHE A 561 -15.75 -20.93 -1.77
N ARG A 562 -14.76 -21.58 -2.40
CA ARG A 562 -14.13 -21.07 -3.64
C ARG A 562 -15.15 -20.86 -4.76
N LYS A 563 -16.05 -21.82 -5.00
CA LYS A 563 -17.13 -21.67 -6.00
C LYS A 563 -18.05 -20.48 -5.69
N ILE A 564 -18.33 -20.22 -4.42
CA ILE A 564 -19.16 -19.08 -3.98
C ILE A 564 -18.41 -17.75 -4.10
N LEU A 565 -17.12 -17.70 -3.76
CA LEU A 565 -16.27 -16.52 -4.03
C LEU A 565 -16.21 -16.18 -5.53
N THR A 566 -16.28 -17.17 -6.43
CA THR A 566 -16.30 -16.93 -7.88
C THR A 566 -17.65 -16.52 -8.47
N LEU A 567 -18.73 -16.42 -7.68
CA LEU A 567 -20.07 -16.05 -8.17
C LEU A 567 -20.38 -14.54 -7.97
N PRO A 568 -21.16 -13.89 -8.87
CA PRO A 568 -21.60 -12.50 -8.69
C PRO A 568 -22.58 -12.33 -7.53
N ALA A 569 -22.45 -11.25 -6.76
CA ALA A 569 -23.16 -11.03 -5.49
C ALA A 569 -24.68 -10.80 -5.60
N SER A 570 -25.21 -10.54 -6.80
CA SER A 570 -26.58 -10.03 -7.07
C SER A 570 -27.75 -10.98 -6.75
N ARG A 571 -27.56 -12.02 -5.93
CA ARG A 571 -28.53 -13.15 -5.84
C ARG A 571 -28.62 -13.87 -4.49
N GLN A 572 -28.29 -13.20 -3.38
CA GLN A 572 -28.19 -13.83 -2.04
C GLN A 572 -28.94 -13.10 -0.89
N ARG A 573 -29.75 -12.06 -1.15
CA ARG A 573 -30.62 -11.44 -0.14
C ARG A 573 -32.08 -11.89 -0.30
N ASN A 574 -32.53 -12.85 0.53
CA ASN A 574 -33.94 -13.09 0.91
C ASN A 574 -34.06 -14.31 1.86
N SER A 575 -34.06 -14.12 3.18
CA SER A 575 -34.40 -15.20 4.13
C SER A 575 -34.75 -14.75 5.58
N THR A 576 -35.73 -13.87 5.75
CA THR A 576 -36.50 -13.63 7.01
C THR A 576 -37.71 -12.77 6.64
N SER A 577 -38.98 -13.09 6.90
CA SER A 577 -39.66 -14.29 7.44
C SER A 577 -41.13 -14.27 6.92
N SER A 578 -42.20 -14.93 7.41
CA SER A 578 -42.47 -15.77 8.59
C SER A 578 -43.80 -16.56 8.45
N LYS A 579 -43.91 -17.71 9.15
CA LYS A 579 -45.11 -18.41 9.67
C LYS A 579 -46.50 -18.19 9.00
N SER A 580 -47.12 -19.28 8.52
CA SER A 580 -48.37 -19.79 9.12
C SER A 580 -48.69 -21.25 8.75
N SER A 581 -49.24 -21.97 9.73
CA SER A 581 -49.66 -23.38 9.77
C SER A 581 -50.51 -23.91 8.60
N GLN A 582 -50.36 -25.20 8.29
CA GLN A 582 -51.42 -26.19 8.57
C GLN A 582 -50.88 -27.63 8.64
N THR A 583 -51.41 -28.40 9.58
CA THR A 583 -51.20 -29.85 9.73
C THR A 583 -52.29 -30.63 9.00
N SER A 584 -51.91 -31.66 8.24
CA SER A 584 -52.79 -32.78 7.92
C SER A 584 -52.00 -34.08 8.02
N TYR A 585 -52.52 -35.03 8.80
CA TYR A 585 -51.96 -36.37 8.94
C TYR A 585 -52.29 -37.19 7.69
N ASN A 586 -51.40 -38.12 7.33
CA ASN A 586 -51.86 -39.49 7.21
C ASN A 586 -50.75 -40.47 7.57
N PHE A 587 -51.16 -41.64 8.02
CA PHE A 587 -50.34 -42.63 8.70
C PHE A 587 -50.51 -43.96 7.98
N ASP A 588 -49.43 -44.57 7.55
CA ASP A 588 -49.50 -45.96 7.10
C ASP A 588 -48.27 -46.77 7.52
N ARG A 589 -48.52 -48.04 7.86
CA ARG A 589 -47.54 -48.96 8.45
C ARG A 589 -47.33 -50.14 7.51
N ARG A 590 -46.07 -50.47 7.18
CA ARG A 590 -45.52 -51.84 7.33
C ARG A 590 -44.06 -51.96 6.89
N GLY A 591 -43.34 -52.83 7.61
CA GLY A 591 -42.77 -54.01 6.95
C GLY A 591 -41.27 -54.01 6.63
N SER A 592 -40.52 -54.63 7.55
CA SER A 592 -39.32 -55.42 7.27
C SER A 592 -38.02 -54.71 6.88
N ALA A 593 -36.91 -55.36 7.21
CA ALA A 593 -35.55 -54.93 6.93
C ALA A 593 -34.91 -55.76 5.81
N ALA A 594 -34.07 -55.14 4.99
CA ALA A 594 -32.93 -55.79 4.35
C ALA A 594 -31.93 -54.74 3.81
N SER A 595 -30.68 -55.16 3.69
CA SER A 595 -29.54 -54.40 3.18
C SER A 595 -29.67 -53.91 1.72
N SER A 596 -29.26 -52.68 1.44
CA SER A 596 -28.31 -52.37 0.34
C SER A 596 -27.87 -50.89 0.34
N HIS A 597 -26.57 -50.63 0.55
CA HIS A 597 -25.99 -49.30 0.32
C HIS A 597 -25.69 -49.10 -1.16
N SER A 598 -26.67 -48.60 -1.92
CA SER A 598 -26.44 -48.02 -3.25
C SER A 598 -26.14 -46.53 -3.12
N ILE A 599 -24.89 -46.14 -3.35
CA ILE A 599 -24.47 -44.73 -3.39
C ILE A 599 -25.09 -44.07 -4.63
N LYS A 600 -26.17 -43.31 -4.45
CA LYS A 600 -26.65 -42.39 -5.50
C LYS A 600 -25.70 -41.20 -5.60
N SER A 601 -24.99 -41.10 -6.72
CA SER A 601 -24.28 -39.88 -7.11
C SER A 601 -25.24 -38.69 -7.07
N LEU A 602 -24.86 -37.61 -6.38
CA LEU A 602 -25.64 -36.38 -6.34
C LEU A 602 -25.25 -35.48 -7.52
N ASN A 603 -26.23 -35.09 -8.33
CA ASN A 603 -26.02 -34.18 -9.45
C ASN A 603 -25.52 -32.81 -8.98
N SER A 604 -24.72 -32.16 -9.82
CA SER A 604 -24.10 -30.85 -9.54
C SER A 604 -25.14 -29.72 -9.46
N PRO A 605 -25.21 -28.94 -8.35
CA PRO A 605 -26.09 -27.79 -8.25
C PRO A 605 -25.64 -26.62 -9.14
N SER A 606 -26.60 -26.06 -9.88
CA SER A 606 -26.43 -24.92 -10.80
C SER A 606 -26.84 -23.56 -10.21
N ASN A 607 -27.66 -23.53 -9.15
CA ASN A 607 -28.20 -22.28 -8.58
C ASN A 607 -27.50 -21.84 -7.28
N SER A 608 -27.48 -20.52 -7.03
CA SER A 608 -26.97 -19.92 -5.79
C SER A 608 -27.83 -20.24 -4.56
N SER A 609 -29.16 -20.27 -4.72
CA SER A 609 -30.12 -20.67 -3.69
C SER A 609 -29.79 -22.05 -3.14
N ASP A 610 -29.52 -23.00 -4.03
CA ASP A 610 -29.39 -24.41 -3.68
C ASP A 610 -28.02 -24.70 -3.05
N LEU A 611 -26.98 -23.91 -3.42
CA LEU A 611 -25.68 -23.92 -2.76
C LEU A 611 -25.73 -23.27 -1.37
N GLN A 612 -26.45 -22.16 -1.21
CA GLN A 612 -26.62 -21.48 0.09
C GLN A 612 -27.52 -22.31 1.02
N ALA A 613 -28.58 -22.93 0.49
CA ALA A 613 -29.40 -23.90 1.21
C ALA A 613 -28.64 -25.19 1.53
N ALA A 614 -27.71 -25.66 0.68
CA ALA A 614 -26.83 -26.76 1.02
C ALA A 614 -25.91 -26.42 2.21
N LEU A 615 -25.31 -25.21 2.22
CA LEU A 615 -24.53 -24.73 3.37
C LEU A 615 -25.37 -24.64 4.67
N LEU A 616 -26.62 -24.17 4.57
CA LEU A 616 -27.53 -24.04 5.71
C LEU A 616 -28.12 -25.38 6.20
N ASN A 617 -28.26 -26.38 5.33
CA ASN A 617 -28.78 -27.71 5.68
C ASN A 617 -27.70 -28.72 6.13
N ILE A 618 -26.42 -28.39 6.00
CA ILE A 618 -25.36 -29.13 6.69
C ILE A 618 -25.49 -28.84 8.19
N LYS A 619 -26.08 -29.77 8.94
CA LYS A 619 -26.23 -29.67 10.40
C LYS A 619 -24.86 -29.68 11.08
N VAL A 620 -24.37 -28.50 11.44
CA VAL A 620 -23.15 -28.30 12.24
C VAL A 620 -23.49 -28.30 13.73
N ASP A 621 -23.45 -29.48 14.34
CA ASP A 621 -23.51 -29.66 15.79
C ASP A 621 -22.30 -29.01 16.51
N LYS A 622 -22.54 -28.44 17.70
CA LYS A 622 -21.60 -27.93 18.73
C LYS A 622 -20.54 -26.89 18.35
N LEU A 623 -19.98 -26.88 17.13
CA LEU A 623 -18.88 -25.98 16.75
C LEU A 623 -19.23 -24.49 16.90
N GLN A 624 -20.51 -24.11 16.89
CA GLN A 624 -20.97 -22.72 17.08
C GLN A 624 -20.80 -22.15 18.51
N GLN A 625 -20.14 -22.81 19.46
CA GLN A 625 -20.15 -22.36 20.87
C GLN A 625 -19.43 -21.02 21.14
N LEU A 626 -18.41 -20.64 20.36
CA LEU A 626 -17.64 -19.40 20.58
C LEU A 626 -17.19 -18.72 19.26
N LEU A 627 -16.90 -19.49 18.20
CA LEU A 627 -16.58 -18.97 16.87
C LEU A 627 -17.66 -19.31 15.84
N SER A 628 -17.81 -18.43 14.85
CA SER A 628 -18.79 -18.55 13.77
C SER A 628 -18.15 -18.41 12.39
N VAL A 629 -18.33 -19.46 11.59
CA VAL A 629 -17.94 -19.51 10.17
C VAL A 629 -18.96 -18.76 9.30
N GLU A 630 -20.25 -18.87 9.62
CA GLU A 630 -21.36 -18.11 9.01
C GLU A 630 -21.09 -16.60 9.10
N MET A 631 -20.71 -16.12 10.28
CA MET A 631 -20.39 -14.70 10.50
C MET A 631 -19.16 -14.26 9.70
N THR A 632 -18.12 -15.09 9.69
CA THR A 632 -16.91 -14.87 8.89
C THR A 632 -17.24 -14.74 7.40
N LEU A 633 -18.12 -15.61 6.88
CA LEU A 633 -18.59 -15.61 5.49
C LEU A 633 -19.32 -14.30 5.15
N HIS A 634 -20.28 -13.86 5.99
CA HIS A 634 -20.99 -12.60 5.79
C HIS A 634 -20.05 -11.38 5.82
N MET A 635 -19.07 -11.35 6.73
CA MET A 635 -18.06 -10.29 6.78
C MET A 635 -17.18 -10.28 5.53
N ILE A 636 -16.77 -11.45 5.01
CA ILE A 636 -16.00 -11.58 3.76
C ILE A 636 -16.80 -11.06 2.55
N HIS A 637 -18.09 -11.43 2.43
CA HIS A 637 -18.93 -10.96 1.33
C HIS A 637 -19.11 -9.43 1.36
N ALA A 638 -19.45 -8.85 2.52
CA ALA A 638 -19.58 -7.41 2.64
C ALA A 638 -18.28 -6.65 2.33
N ASN A 639 -17.13 -7.19 2.78
CA ASN A 639 -15.81 -6.62 2.46
C ASN A 639 -15.52 -6.72 0.97
N LYS A 640 -15.79 -7.86 0.32
CA LYS A 640 -15.66 -8.06 -1.13
C LYS A 640 -16.51 -7.06 -1.93
N ASP A 641 -17.76 -6.85 -1.56
CA ASP A 641 -18.66 -5.93 -2.26
C ASP A 641 -18.16 -4.47 -2.17
N ALA A 642 -17.61 -4.05 -1.02
CA ALA A 642 -16.99 -2.73 -0.87
C ALA A 642 -15.67 -2.61 -1.66
N LEU A 643 -14.80 -3.63 -1.62
CA LEU A 643 -13.59 -3.65 -2.46
C LEU A 643 -13.93 -3.53 -3.94
N HIS A 644 -15.00 -4.18 -4.41
CA HIS A 644 -15.47 -4.04 -5.79
C HIS A 644 -15.96 -2.62 -6.10
N ARG A 645 -16.80 -2.01 -5.25
CA ARG A 645 -17.22 -0.61 -5.43
C ARG A 645 -16.04 0.36 -5.48
N ILE A 646 -15.09 0.25 -4.54
CA ILE A 646 -13.87 1.06 -4.52
C ILE A 646 -13.00 0.79 -5.76
N SER A 647 -12.96 -0.46 -6.25
CA SER A 647 -12.11 -0.83 -7.40
C SER A 647 -12.49 -0.14 -8.70
N VAL A 648 -13.73 0.32 -8.85
CA VAL A 648 -14.17 1.10 -10.01
C VAL A 648 -13.42 2.43 -10.14
N PHE A 649 -12.96 2.99 -9.02
CA PHE A 649 -12.20 4.25 -8.98
C PHE A 649 -10.67 4.05 -9.12
N LEU A 650 -10.19 2.84 -9.44
CA LEU A 650 -8.77 2.54 -9.70
C LEU A 650 -8.30 3.04 -11.08
N GLY A 651 -8.35 4.36 -11.25
CA GLY A 651 -7.86 5.09 -12.43
C GLY A 651 -7.46 6.54 -12.13
N TYR A 652 -7.92 7.11 -11.00
CA TYR A 652 -7.63 8.49 -10.62
C TYR A 652 -6.11 8.79 -10.56
N PRO A 653 -5.66 9.92 -11.12
CA PRO A 653 -4.28 10.37 -11.00
C PRO A 653 -3.94 10.88 -9.60
N ASP A 654 -2.65 11.19 -9.41
CA ASP A 654 -2.10 11.99 -8.32
C ASP A 654 -2.56 11.56 -6.90
N LYS A 655 -3.03 12.51 -6.09
CA LYS A 655 -3.36 12.30 -4.68
C LYS A 655 -4.58 11.41 -4.49
N MET A 656 -5.58 11.54 -5.37
CA MET A 656 -6.85 10.81 -5.24
C MET A 656 -6.67 9.33 -5.55
N GLY A 657 -5.86 8.96 -6.55
CA GLY A 657 -5.47 7.56 -6.77
C GLY A 657 -4.81 6.91 -5.54
N TYR A 658 -3.94 7.65 -4.84
CA TYR A 658 -3.37 7.17 -3.57
C TYR A 658 -4.42 7.02 -2.46
N ARG A 659 -5.38 7.95 -2.33
CA ARG A 659 -6.46 7.87 -1.33
C ARG A 659 -7.42 6.71 -1.62
N VAL A 660 -7.81 6.48 -2.87
CA VAL A 660 -8.62 5.32 -3.29
C VAL A 660 -7.90 4.02 -2.91
N LYS A 661 -6.62 3.86 -3.28
CA LYS A 661 -5.84 2.67 -2.90
C LYS A 661 -5.69 2.53 -1.38
N SER A 662 -5.38 3.60 -0.66
CA SER A 662 -5.27 3.55 0.81
C SER A 662 -6.59 3.22 1.49
N THR A 663 -7.72 3.56 0.89
CA THR A 663 -9.07 3.22 1.37
C THR A 663 -9.38 1.74 1.12
N LEU A 664 -9.05 1.22 -0.07
CA LEU A 664 -9.14 -0.20 -0.41
C LEU A 664 -8.32 -1.06 0.57
N GLU A 665 -7.06 -0.67 0.83
CA GLU A 665 -6.20 -1.33 1.82
C GLU A 665 -6.81 -1.24 3.24
N ARG A 666 -7.37 -0.09 3.61
CA ARG A 666 -7.99 0.13 4.93
C ARG A 666 -9.24 -0.74 5.16
N VAL A 667 -10.09 -0.90 4.15
CA VAL A 667 -11.30 -1.75 4.19
C VAL A 667 -10.94 -3.20 4.55
N PHE A 668 -9.91 -3.77 3.91
CA PHE A 668 -9.45 -5.11 4.21
C PHE A 668 -8.82 -5.24 5.62
N ILE A 669 -8.02 -4.25 6.03
CA ILE A 669 -7.41 -4.22 7.36
C ILE A 669 -8.47 -4.16 8.47
N MET A 670 -9.53 -3.36 8.28
CA MET A 670 -10.64 -3.27 9.26
C MET A 670 -11.39 -4.59 9.41
N PHE A 671 -11.60 -5.33 8.32
CA PHE A 671 -12.15 -6.70 8.37
C PHE A 671 -11.25 -7.64 9.18
N LEU A 672 -9.93 -7.68 8.90
CA LEU A 672 -8.99 -8.52 9.64
C LEU A 672 -8.91 -8.17 11.13
N GLN A 673 -8.91 -6.88 11.48
CA GLN A 673 -8.84 -6.43 12.87
C GLN A 673 -10.13 -6.75 13.63
N ALA A 674 -11.30 -6.60 12.99
CA ALA A 674 -12.58 -7.00 13.56
C ALA A 674 -12.63 -8.53 13.80
N LEU A 675 -12.31 -9.33 12.78
CA LEU A 675 -12.33 -10.79 12.86
C LEU A 675 -11.28 -11.33 13.85
N GLY A 676 -10.05 -10.83 13.81
CA GLY A 676 -8.96 -11.30 14.67
C GLY A 676 -9.13 -10.92 16.13
N LEU A 677 -9.35 -9.62 16.43
CA LEU A 677 -9.29 -9.11 17.80
C LEU A 677 -10.62 -9.22 18.56
N ARG A 678 -11.76 -9.18 17.86
CA ARG A 678 -13.09 -9.16 18.51
C ARG A 678 -13.87 -10.46 18.38
N HIS A 679 -13.56 -11.31 17.40
CA HIS A 679 -14.18 -12.63 17.25
C HIS A 679 -13.22 -13.74 17.68
N ILE A 680 -12.13 -13.96 16.93
CA ILE A 680 -11.16 -15.04 17.19
C ILE A 680 -10.58 -14.94 18.60
N LYS A 681 -9.91 -13.84 18.92
CA LYS A 681 -9.25 -13.69 20.23
C LYS A 681 -10.24 -13.79 21.39
N ARG A 682 -11.40 -13.11 21.33
CA ARG A 682 -12.41 -13.21 22.40
C ARG A 682 -12.94 -14.63 22.60
N GLY A 683 -13.10 -15.40 21.51
CA GLY A 683 -13.44 -16.82 21.59
C GLY A 683 -12.38 -17.62 22.34
N PHE A 684 -11.11 -17.48 21.99
CA PHE A 684 -10.02 -18.19 22.68
C PHE A 684 -9.78 -17.71 24.13
N ASP A 685 -9.89 -16.41 24.41
CA ASP A 685 -9.81 -15.87 25.77
C ASP A 685 -10.92 -16.51 26.65
N THR A 686 -12.15 -16.57 26.14
CA THR A 686 -13.31 -17.19 26.84
C THR A 686 -13.13 -18.70 27.04
N ALA A 687 -12.63 -19.43 26.03
CA ALA A 687 -12.36 -20.86 26.15
C ALA A 687 -11.23 -21.15 27.15
N THR A 688 -10.20 -20.30 27.18
CA THR A 688 -9.08 -20.40 28.13
C THR A 688 -9.51 -20.10 29.56
N GLN A 689 -10.49 -19.20 29.76
CA GLN A 689 -11.14 -19.00 31.05
C GLN A 689 -11.93 -20.24 31.48
N ARG A 690 -12.80 -20.80 30.63
CA ARG A 690 -13.56 -22.03 30.93
C ARG A 690 -12.64 -23.22 31.29
N LEU A 691 -11.53 -23.39 30.58
CA LEU A 691 -10.47 -24.34 30.94
C LEU A 691 -9.90 -24.08 32.34
N GLY A 692 -9.74 -22.82 32.73
CA GLY A 692 -9.23 -22.42 34.05
C GLY A 692 -10.18 -22.59 35.22
N GLU A 693 -11.49 -22.64 34.96
CA GLU A 693 -12.53 -22.83 35.98
C GLU A 693 -12.83 -24.32 36.26
N TYR A 694 -12.48 -25.22 35.34
CA TYR A 694 -12.63 -26.67 35.51
C TYR A 694 -11.84 -27.19 36.72
N LYS A 695 -12.49 -28.05 37.50
CA LYS A 695 -11.90 -28.86 38.57
C LYS A 695 -12.19 -30.34 38.31
N PRO A 696 -11.25 -31.25 38.60
CA PRO A 696 -11.51 -32.67 38.52
C PRO A 696 -12.44 -33.10 39.66
N ASP A 697 -13.48 -33.85 39.30
CA ASP A 697 -14.51 -34.39 40.21
C ASP A 697 -14.60 -35.93 40.05
N THR A 698 -15.17 -36.62 41.04
CA THR A 698 -15.22 -38.11 41.04
C THR A 698 -16.06 -38.72 39.90
N GLU A 699 -17.01 -37.99 39.32
CA GLU A 699 -17.68 -38.42 38.09
C GLU A 699 -16.79 -38.27 36.84
N SER A 700 -15.88 -37.29 36.84
CA SER A 700 -15.10 -36.90 35.66
C SER A 700 -14.05 -37.95 35.27
N THR A 701 -13.61 -38.77 36.23
CA THR A 701 -12.71 -39.93 36.03
C THR A 701 -13.18 -40.87 34.92
N SER A 702 -14.50 -40.98 34.70
CA SER A 702 -15.11 -41.82 33.67
C SER A 702 -15.36 -41.14 32.31
N LYS A 703 -15.21 -39.80 32.24
CA LYS A 703 -15.63 -38.96 31.10
C LYS A 703 -14.50 -38.08 30.52
N GLY A 704 -13.38 -37.94 31.23
CA GLY A 704 -12.24 -37.12 30.82
C GLY A 704 -12.47 -35.61 31.00
N VAL A 705 -11.59 -34.80 30.39
CA VAL A 705 -11.56 -33.35 30.53
C VAL A 705 -12.40 -32.71 29.41
N ALA A 706 -13.72 -32.76 29.53
CA ALA A 706 -14.65 -32.28 28.50
C ALA A 706 -14.34 -30.86 27.94
N PRO A 707 -14.01 -29.83 28.76
CA PRO A 707 -13.67 -28.50 28.23
C PRO A 707 -12.40 -28.47 27.35
N LEU A 708 -11.50 -29.46 27.49
CA LEU A 708 -10.33 -29.59 26.63
C LEU A 708 -10.69 -30.17 25.26
N VAL A 709 -11.71 -31.03 25.19
CA VAL A 709 -12.29 -31.50 23.92
C VAL A 709 -12.93 -30.33 23.17
N GLU A 710 -13.73 -29.51 23.86
CA GLU A 710 -14.34 -28.29 23.31
C GLU A 710 -13.28 -27.29 22.81
N PHE A 711 -12.15 -27.16 23.52
CA PHE A 711 -11.03 -26.33 23.09
C PHE A 711 -10.40 -26.82 21.78
N PHE A 712 -10.14 -28.12 21.61
CA PHE A 712 -9.60 -28.66 20.36
C PHE A 712 -10.57 -28.50 19.18
N GLU A 713 -11.88 -28.58 19.44
CA GLU A 713 -12.90 -28.26 18.43
C GLU A 713 -12.89 -26.77 18.05
N LEU A 714 -12.60 -25.86 18.99
CA LEU A 714 -12.40 -24.44 18.70
C LEU A 714 -11.19 -24.17 17.78
N VAL A 715 -10.06 -24.85 18.04
CA VAL A 715 -8.85 -24.77 17.20
C VAL A 715 -9.15 -25.18 15.75
N HIS A 716 -9.91 -26.24 15.53
CA HIS A 716 -10.31 -26.67 14.18
C HIS A 716 -11.11 -25.62 13.40
N ILE A 717 -11.98 -24.86 14.07
CA ILE A 717 -12.81 -23.82 13.43
C ILE A 717 -11.93 -22.61 13.08
N ALA A 718 -11.01 -22.24 13.97
CA ALA A 718 -10.12 -21.12 13.75
C ALA A 718 -9.16 -21.36 12.57
N ASP A 719 -8.64 -22.59 12.42
CA ASP A 719 -7.91 -23.05 11.24
C ASP A 719 -8.77 -22.93 9.95
N LEU A 720 -10.04 -23.36 9.98
CA LEU A 720 -10.94 -23.18 8.83
C LEU A 720 -11.17 -21.70 8.49
N ILE A 721 -11.32 -20.83 9.50
CA ILE A 721 -11.45 -19.37 9.32
C ILE A 721 -10.16 -18.77 8.74
N GLN A 722 -8.98 -19.19 9.22
CA GLN A 722 -7.68 -18.79 8.68
C GLN A 722 -7.53 -19.20 7.20
N GLN A 723 -7.96 -20.42 6.85
CA GLN A 723 -7.95 -20.92 5.47
C GLN A 723 -8.95 -20.17 4.57
N MET A 724 -10.11 -19.74 5.09
CA MET A 724 -11.03 -18.87 4.36
C MET A 724 -10.43 -17.48 4.11
N VAL A 725 -9.74 -16.90 5.10
CA VAL A 725 -9.03 -15.60 4.97
C VAL A 725 -7.86 -15.70 3.99
N GLU A 726 -7.10 -16.80 3.99
CA GLU A 726 -6.04 -17.06 3.02
C GLU A 726 -6.59 -17.11 1.59
N VAL A 727 -7.64 -17.89 1.34
CA VAL A 727 -8.28 -17.98 0.03
C VAL A 727 -8.84 -16.61 -0.40
N TYR A 728 -9.53 -15.89 0.47
CA TYR A 728 -10.07 -14.57 0.17
C TYR A 728 -8.97 -13.54 -0.19
N PHE A 729 -7.88 -13.49 0.58
CA PHE A 729 -6.71 -12.66 0.26
C PHE A 729 -6.05 -13.07 -1.06
N THR A 730 -5.94 -14.38 -1.31
CA THR A 730 -5.32 -14.92 -2.53
C THR A 730 -6.14 -14.67 -3.79
N GLU A 731 -7.46 -14.68 -3.71
CA GLU A 731 -8.38 -14.48 -4.84
C GLU A 731 -8.66 -13.00 -5.14
N GLU A 732 -8.97 -12.18 -4.13
CA GLU A 732 -9.44 -10.79 -4.32
C GLU A 732 -8.34 -9.75 -4.09
N MET A 733 -7.72 -9.71 -2.89
CA MET A 733 -6.72 -8.68 -2.54
C MET A 733 -5.48 -8.72 -3.43
N SER A 734 -5.13 -9.90 -3.96
CA SER A 734 -4.03 -10.11 -4.89
C SER A 734 -4.15 -9.36 -6.22
N ARG A 735 -5.36 -8.93 -6.60
CA ARG A 735 -5.61 -8.15 -7.81
C ARG A 735 -5.19 -6.68 -7.66
N PHE A 736 -5.03 -6.22 -6.42
CA PHE A 736 -4.76 -4.81 -6.06
C PHE A 736 -3.38 -4.60 -5.40
N ILE A 737 -2.75 -5.68 -4.92
CA ILE A 737 -1.53 -5.67 -4.11
C ILE A 737 -0.55 -6.75 -4.58
N ASP A 738 0.72 -6.36 -4.76
CA ASP A 738 1.81 -7.28 -5.05
C ASP A 738 2.07 -8.21 -3.85
N LYS A 739 1.87 -9.52 -4.05
CA LYS A 739 2.11 -10.56 -3.02
C LYS A 739 3.55 -10.59 -2.50
N THR A 740 4.50 -10.02 -3.24
CA THR A 740 5.93 -9.98 -2.88
C THR A 740 6.34 -8.74 -2.08
N ASP A 741 5.49 -7.71 -2.00
CA ASP A 741 5.76 -6.51 -1.19
C ASP A 741 5.52 -6.76 0.31
N PHE A 742 6.57 -7.21 0.98
CA PHE A 742 6.54 -7.44 2.42
C PHE A 742 6.41 -6.17 3.28
N PHE A 743 6.53 -4.97 2.69
CA PHE A 743 6.22 -3.70 3.38
C PHE A 743 4.75 -3.31 3.30
N ASN A 744 3.95 -3.94 2.41
CA ASN A 744 2.54 -3.60 2.27
C ASN A 744 1.76 -3.86 3.57
N ILE A 745 0.89 -2.89 3.92
CA ILE A 745 0.19 -2.88 5.21
C ILE A 745 -0.78 -4.06 5.31
N CYS A 746 -1.48 -4.44 4.22
CA CYS A 746 -2.39 -5.58 4.23
C CYS A 746 -1.67 -6.91 4.45
N ILE A 747 -0.47 -7.09 3.88
CA ILE A 747 0.36 -8.29 4.08
C ILE A 747 0.87 -8.35 5.53
N LYS A 748 1.23 -7.20 6.12
CA LYS A 748 1.63 -7.11 7.52
C LYS A 748 0.48 -7.40 8.48
N GLU A 749 -0.71 -6.85 8.23
CA GLU A 749 -1.89 -7.07 9.09
C GLU A 749 -2.42 -8.51 8.94
N LYS A 750 -2.35 -9.12 7.75
CA LYS A 750 -2.62 -10.57 7.56
C LYS A 750 -1.70 -11.44 8.42
N LYS A 751 -0.38 -11.18 8.42
CA LYS A 751 0.59 -11.87 9.29
C LYS A 751 0.38 -11.60 10.78
N THR A 752 -0.21 -10.45 11.11
CA THR A 752 -0.57 -10.10 12.50
C THR A 752 -1.83 -10.84 12.93
N PHE A 753 -2.81 -11.02 12.04
CA PHE A 753 -3.98 -11.88 12.24
C PHE A 753 -3.57 -13.36 12.44
N GLU A 754 -2.71 -13.90 11.57
CA GLU A 754 -2.13 -15.25 11.70
C GLU A 754 -1.45 -15.43 13.05
N LYS A 755 -0.49 -14.56 13.39
CA LYS A 755 0.23 -14.60 14.67
C LYS A 755 -0.69 -14.48 15.89
N ASN A 756 -1.72 -13.63 15.84
CA ASN A 756 -2.66 -13.47 16.96
C ASN A 756 -3.46 -14.76 17.20
N LEU A 757 -3.77 -15.53 16.15
CA LEU A 757 -4.38 -16.84 16.27
C LEU A 757 -3.39 -17.85 16.86
N ASP A 758 -2.17 -17.95 16.33
CA ASP A 758 -1.13 -18.85 16.84
C ASP A 758 -0.87 -18.64 18.35
N GLU A 759 -0.74 -17.38 18.78
CA GLU A 759 -0.55 -17.03 20.20
C GLU A 759 -1.76 -17.38 21.07
N SER A 760 -2.98 -17.27 20.53
CA SER A 760 -4.22 -17.64 21.23
C SER A 760 -4.34 -19.16 21.41
N VAL A 761 -3.99 -19.94 20.38
CA VAL A 761 -3.95 -21.39 20.44
C VAL A 761 -2.87 -21.85 21.41
N ALA A 762 -1.65 -21.32 21.33
CA ALA A 762 -0.54 -21.69 22.21
C ALA A 762 -0.84 -21.41 23.70
N ALA A 763 -1.48 -20.26 24.01
CA ALA A 763 -1.88 -19.93 25.38
C ALA A 763 -2.90 -20.93 25.95
N GLY A 764 -3.95 -21.23 25.18
CA GLY A 764 -4.99 -22.18 25.58
C GLY A 764 -4.48 -23.64 25.64
N LEU A 765 -3.58 -24.05 24.75
CA LEU A 765 -2.92 -25.37 24.81
C LEU A 765 -2.09 -25.52 26.10
N ASN A 766 -1.28 -24.52 26.46
CA ASN A 766 -0.50 -24.56 27.71
C ASN A 766 -1.41 -24.67 28.95
N LYS A 767 -2.54 -23.96 28.97
CA LYS A 767 -3.53 -24.08 30.05
C LYS A 767 -4.25 -25.44 30.03
N GLY A 768 -4.58 -25.96 28.85
CA GLY A 768 -5.18 -27.28 28.66
C GLY A 768 -4.28 -28.43 29.13
N ILE A 769 -2.99 -28.38 28.83
CA ILE A 769 -1.99 -29.33 29.36
C ILE A 769 -1.98 -29.28 30.89
N GLN A 770 -1.99 -28.08 31.49
CA GLN A 770 -2.01 -27.97 32.95
C GLN A 770 -3.24 -28.64 33.55
N VAL A 771 -4.43 -28.36 33.03
CA VAL A 771 -5.70 -28.94 33.50
C VAL A 771 -5.74 -30.46 33.33
N LEU A 772 -5.20 -30.99 32.22
CA LEU A 772 -5.07 -32.42 31.97
C LEU A 772 -4.13 -33.09 32.99
N ILE A 773 -3.00 -32.45 33.32
CA ILE A 773 -2.06 -32.94 34.33
C ILE A 773 -2.64 -32.83 35.75
N ASP A 774 -3.38 -31.75 36.07
CA ASP A 774 -4.06 -31.58 37.35
C ASP A 774 -5.12 -32.68 37.56
N HIS A 775 -5.86 -33.05 36.51
CA HIS A 775 -6.81 -34.17 36.52
C HIS A 775 -6.10 -35.53 36.64
N VAL A 776 -4.91 -35.71 36.05
CA VAL A 776 -4.10 -36.93 36.23
C VAL A 776 -3.52 -37.02 37.65
N GLU A 777 -3.05 -35.91 38.24
CA GLU A 777 -2.68 -35.89 39.67
C GLU A 777 -3.88 -36.20 40.58
N PHE A 778 -5.10 -35.79 40.20
CA PHE A 778 -6.33 -36.17 40.90
C PHE A 778 -6.62 -37.67 40.84
N ILE A 779 -6.63 -38.30 39.65
CA ILE A 779 -6.79 -39.76 39.47
C ILE A 779 -5.78 -40.50 40.36
N LEU A 780 -4.50 -40.17 40.21
CA LEU A 780 -3.40 -40.78 40.96
C LEU A 780 -3.49 -40.55 42.47
N SER A 781 -4.20 -39.51 42.94
CA SER A 781 -4.37 -39.24 44.37
C SER A 781 -5.64 -39.86 44.98
N THR A 782 -6.61 -40.26 44.16
CA THR A 782 -7.94 -40.72 44.62
C THR A 782 -8.16 -42.22 44.41
N GLU A 783 -7.58 -42.81 43.37
CA GLU A 783 -7.75 -44.24 43.07
C GLU A 783 -6.62 -45.12 43.64
N GLN A 784 -5.40 -44.59 43.76
CA GLN A 784 -4.22 -45.35 44.21
C GLN A 784 -4.26 -45.58 45.72
N ARG A 785 -4.34 -46.85 46.15
CA ARG A 785 -4.39 -47.24 47.55
C ARG A 785 -2.99 -47.49 48.10
N SER A 786 -2.79 -47.13 49.37
CA SER A 786 -1.55 -47.45 50.10
C SER A 786 -1.32 -48.97 50.22
N GLU A 787 -2.41 -49.74 50.27
CA GLU A 787 -2.43 -51.21 50.32
C GLU A 787 -1.84 -51.87 49.06
N GLU A 788 -1.83 -51.18 47.91
CA GLU A 788 -1.31 -51.70 46.64
C GLU A 788 0.22 -51.58 46.56
N PHE A 789 0.83 -50.61 47.25
CA PHE A 789 2.29 -50.44 47.35
C PHE A 789 2.88 -50.93 48.69
N ASN A 790 2.07 -51.09 49.74
CA ASN A 790 2.42 -51.83 50.95
C ASN A 790 1.39 -52.94 51.25
N PRO A 791 1.34 -54.02 50.42
CA PRO A 791 0.44 -55.15 50.64
C PRO A 791 0.90 -56.01 51.83
N PRO A 792 -0.01 -56.46 52.72
CA PRO A 792 0.37 -57.29 53.86
C PRO A 792 0.92 -58.66 53.44
N ILE A 793 1.70 -59.27 54.33
CA ILE A 793 2.64 -60.39 54.05
C ILE A 793 2.02 -61.60 53.33
N ASN A 794 0.73 -61.87 53.53
CA ASN A 794 0.03 -63.03 52.94
C ASN A 794 -0.82 -62.69 51.70
N THR A 795 -0.72 -61.48 51.14
CA THR A 795 -1.48 -61.09 49.93
C THR A 795 -0.81 -61.64 48.67
N PRO A 796 -1.55 -62.34 47.77
CA PRO A 796 -1.00 -62.78 46.48
C PRO A 796 -0.72 -61.57 45.57
N LEU A 797 0.45 -61.56 44.92
CA LEU A 797 0.81 -60.51 43.96
C LEU A 797 0.01 -60.67 42.66
N ASP A 798 -0.81 -59.68 42.30
CA ASP A 798 -1.37 -59.54 40.96
C ASP A 798 -0.52 -58.57 40.13
N LEU A 799 0.45 -59.07 39.35
CA LEU A 799 1.45 -58.27 38.63
C LEU A 799 0.90 -57.41 37.47
N LYS A 800 -0.41 -57.15 37.39
CA LYS A 800 -1.02 -56.20 36.44
C LYS A 800 -0.81 -54.75 36.93
N PRO A 801 -0.77 -53.74 36.05
CA PRO A 801 -0.75 -52.34 36.48
C PRO A 801 -1.98 -51.97 37.34
N THR A 802 -1.81 -51.05 38.30
CA THR A 802 -2.90 -50.56 39.16
C THR A 802 -3.99 -49.87 38.35
N LYS A 803 -5.21 -49.76 38.94
CA LYS A 803 -6.33 -49.06 38.30
C LYS A 803 -5.99 -47.59 38.03
N ALA A 804 -5.39 -46.92 39.02
CA ALA A 804 -4.93 -45.54 38.89
C ALA A 804 -3.91 -45.37 37.75
N CYS A 805 -2.97 -46.33 37.59
CA CYS A 805 -2.02 -46.33 36.49
C CYS A 805 -2.71 -46.45 35.11
N VAL A 806 -3.64 -47.40 34.96
CA VAL A 806 -4.40 -47.60 33.71
C VAL A 806 -5.25 -46.38 33.38
N HIS A 807 -6.05 -45.88 34.32
CA HIS A 807 -6.93 -44.72 34.09
C HIS A 807 -6.13 -43.43 33.82
N ALA A 808 -5.00 -43.20 34.50
CA ALA A 808 -4.13 -42.07 34.21
C ALA A 808 -3.54 -42.13 32.79
N VAL A 809 -3.07 -43.31 32.36
CA VAL A 809 -2.55 -43.52 31.00
C VAL A 809 -3.66 -43.43 29.95
N GLU A 810 -4.86 -43.92 30.22
CA GLU A 810 -6.01 -43.84 29.31
C GLU A 810 -6.52 -42.39 29.16
N CYS A 811 -6.56 -41.61 30.25
CA CYS A 811 -6.90 -40.20 30.21
C CYS A 811 -5.87 -39.41 29.38
N LEU A 812 -4.56 -39.62 29.58
CA LEU A 812 -3.55 -38.99 28.72
C LEU A 812 -3.63 -39.46 27.26
N SER A 813 -3.83 -40.77 27.03
CA SER A 813 -3.86 -41.37 25.69
C SER A 813 -5.08 -40.96 24.87
N SER A 814 -6.23 -40.71 25.50
CA SER A 814 -7.44 -40.23 24.84
C SER A 814 -7.29 -38.77 24.38
N HIS A 815 -6.86 -37.87 25.27
CA HIS A 815 -6.64 -36.47 24.92
C HIS A 815 -5.45 -36.27 23.96
N ALA A 816 -4.40 -37.08 24.06
CA ALA A 816 -3.29 -37.06 23.09
C ALA A 816 -3.77 -37.41 21.66
N LYS A 817 -4.68 -38.38 21.51
CA LYS A 817 -5.28 -38.73 20.21
C LYS A 817 -6.13 -37.59 19.64
N LEU A 818 -6.80 -36.79 20.48
CA LEU A 818 -7.63 -35.66 20.07
C LEU A 818 -6.85 -34.45 19.51
N VAL A 819 -5.52 -34.48 19.52
CA VAL A 819 -4.68 -33.43 18.88
C VAL A 819 -4.11 -33.90 17.53
N ILE A 820 -4.03 -35.22 17.30
CA ILE A 820 -3.44 -35.81 16.10
C ILE A 820 -4.37 -35.55 14.91
N GLY A 821 -3.95 -34.65 14.01
CA GLY A 821 -4.77 -34.14 12.90
C GLY A 821 -5.37 -32.74 13.15
N CYS A 822 -5.13 -32.15 14.32
CA CYS A 822 -5.69 -30.86 14.74
C CYS A 822 -4.64 -29.73 14.72
N SER A 823 -3.36 -30.07 14.68
CA SER A 823 -2.23 -29.13 14.71
C SER A 823 -1.09 -29.65 13.83
N ASP A 824 -0.15 -28.77 13.47
CA ASP A 824 1.03 -29.16 12.69
C ASP A 824 2.00 -30.03 13.52
N LYS A 825 2.95 -30.68 12.83
CA LYS A 825 3.89 -31.60 13.48
C LYS A 825 4.74 -30.93 14.57
N ASN A 826 5.16 -29.67 14.39
CA ASN A 826 6.04 -29.02 15.36
C ASN A 826 5.27 -28.67 16.64
N THR A 827 4.03 -28.17 16.51
CA THR A 827 3.14 -27.96 17.67
C THR A 827 2.82 -29.27 18.38
N LEU A 828 2.59 -30.37 17.64
CA LEU A 828 2.40 -31.71 18.21
C LEU A 828 3.63 -32.24 18.96
N ASP A 829 4.83 -32.10 18.38
CA ASP A 829 6.07 -32.54 19.02
C ASP A 829 6.30 -31.79 20.35
N VAL A 830 6.07 -30.46 20.38
CA VAL A 830 6.15 -29.64 21.60
C VAL A 830 5.06 -30.00 22.61
N PHE A 831 3.81 -30.19 22.17
CA PHE A 831 2.68 -30.56 23.02
C PHE A 831 2.90 -31.91 23.73
N PHE A 832 3.37 -32.92 22.98
CA PHE A 832 3.72 -34.21 23.57
C PHE A 832 4.95 -34.12 24.48
N GLN A 833 5.94 -33.28 24.14
CA GLN A 833 7.09 -33.02 25.01
C GLN A 833 6.69 -32.43 26.37
N GLU A 834 5.83 -31.42 26.40
CA GLU A 834 5.32 -30.82 27.63
C GLU A 834 4.49 -31.82 28.47
N ILE A 835 3.58 -32.59 27.85
CA ILE A 835 2.80 -33.62 28.55
C ILE A 835 3.74 -34.63 29.23
N GLY A 836 4.72 -35.18 28.51
CA GLY A 836 5.61 -36.19 29.07
C GLY A 836 6.50 -35.66 30.20
N ILE A 837 7.01 -34.43 30.10
CA ILE A 837 7.81 -33.79 31.15
C ILE A 837 6.97 -33.54 32.40
N ARG A 838 5.77 -32.95 32.26
CA ARG A 838 4.88 -32.67 33.41
C ARG A 838 4.38 -33.97 34.04
N PHE A 839 4.01 -34.97 33.25
CA PHE A 839 3.58 -36.27 33.75
C PHE A 839 4.69 -37.02 34.51
N PHE A 840 5.93 -36.99 34.01
CA PHE A 840 7.09 -37.51 34.76
C PHE A 840 7.23 -36.81 36.13
N GLY A 841 7.12 -35.48 36.16
CA GLY A 841 7.13 -34.71 37.41
C GLY A 841 6.00 -35.12 38.37
N SER A 842 4.78 -35.31 37.86
CA SER A 842 3.63 -35.79 38.63
C SER A 842 3.85 -37.19 39.20
N LEU A 843 4.41 -38.13 38.42
CA LEU A 843 4.75 -39.48 38.88
C LEU A 843 5.84 -39.47 39.95
N VAL A 844 6.88 -38.65 39.79
CA VAL A 844 7.95 -38.45 40.79
C VAL A 844 7.37 -37.93 42.12
N LYS A 845 6.48 -36.93 42.09
CA LYS A 845 5.77 -36.47 43.30
C LYS A 845 4.90 -37.57 43.90
N HIS A 846 4.15 -38.29 43.06
CA HIS A 846 3.19 -39.31 43.49
C HIS A 846 3.87 -40.46 44.21
N LEU A 847 4.92 -41.05 43.63
CA LEU A 847 5.68 -42.13 44.26
C LEU A 847 6.28 -41.71 45.62
N LYS A 848 6.75 -40.47 45.75
CA LYS A 848 7.27 -39.91 47.03
C LYS A 848 6.20 -39.73 48.13
N LYS A 849 4.90 -39.95 47.85
CA LYS A 849 3.82 -39.91 48.87
C LYS A 849 3.64 -41.24 49.62
N TYR A 850 3.96 -42.38 48.99
CA TYR A 850 3.68 -43.71 49.53
C TYR A 850 4.90 -44.34 50.22
N THR A 851 4.64 -45.27 51.13
CA THR A 851 5.63 -46.22 51.64
C THR A 851 5.52 -47.54 50.87
N VAL A 852 6.64 -48.14 50.48
CA VAL A 852 6.68 -49.31 49.59
C VAL A 852 7.41 -50.47 50.26
N ASN A 853 6.82 -51.67 50.25
CA ASN A 853 7.49 -52.89 50.71
C ASN A 853 8.01 -53.73 49.52
N ILE A 854 8.73 -54.83 49.77
CA ILE A 854 9.36 -55.64 48.69
C ILE A 854 8.32 -56.20 47.72
N ASN A 855 7.16 -56.64 48.19
CA ASN A 855 6.08 -57.16 47.35
C ASN A 855 5.44 -56.04 46.51
N GLY A 856 5.15 -54.89 47.13
CA GLY A 856 4.68 -53.69 46.44
C GLY A 856 5.72 -53.06 45.51
N GLY A 857 7.01 -53.34 45.69
CA GLY A 857 8.07 -52.97 44.76
C GLY A 857 7.88 -53.59 43.38
N PHE A 858 7.40 -54.84 43.31
CA PHE A 858 7.03 -55.46 42.04
C PHE A 858 5.77 -54.81 41.42
N GLN A 859 4.82 -54.34 42.24
CA GLN A 859 3.65 -53.59 41.77
C GLN A 859 4.07 -52.24 41.15
N VAL A 860 4.90 -51.47 41.86
CA VAL A 860 5.48 -50.21 41.37
C VAL A 860 6.23 -50.43 40.05
N ILE A 861 6.97 -51.52 39.92
CA ILE A 861 7.64 -51.88 38.65
C ILE A 861 6.63 -52.18 37.53
N SER A 862 5.48 -52.81 37.80
CA SER A 862 4.45 -53.04 36.76
C SER A 862 3.86 -51.72 36.25
N ASP A 863 3.50 -50.81 37.15
CA ASP A 863 2.99 -49.48 36.81
C ASP A 863 4.03 -48.67 36.02
N LEU A 864 5.30 -48.68 36.45
CA LEU A 864 6.41 -48.02 35.75
C LEU A 864 6.66 -48.58 34.35
N ASN A 865 6.46 -49.88 34.13
CA ASN A 865 6.49 -50.47 32.79
C ASN A 865 5.35 -49.92 31.91
N HIS A 866 4.15 -49.74 32.46
CA HIS A 866 3.01 -49.19 31.74
C HIS A 866 3.20 -47.70 31.39
N TYR A 867 3.62 -46.88 32.36
CA TYR A 867 3.97 -45.47 32.14
C TYR A 867 5.11 -45.29 31.12
N CYS A 868 6.15 -46.13 31.18
CA CYS A 868 7.23 -46.11 30.19
C CYS A 868 6.77 -46.55 28.79
N SER A 869 5.80 -47.45 28.70
CA SER A 869 5.19 -47.87 27.42
C SER A 869 4.39 -46.72 26.81
N PHE A 870 3.59 -46.00 27.62
CA PHE A 870 2.91 -44.78 27.21
C PHE A 870 3.87 -43.70 26.72
N ALA A 871 4.91 -43.36 27.49
CA ALA A 871 5.91 -42.36 27.11
C ALA A 871 6.62 -42.73 25.78
N THR A 872 6.92 -44.01 25.56
CA THR A 872 7.49 -44.51 24.30
C THR A 872 6.52 -44.33 23.12
N SER A 873 5.20 -44.49 23.35
CA SER A 873 4.17 -44.32 22.32
C SER A 873 4.04 -42.89 21.79
N LEU A 874 4.43 -41.88 22.59
CA LEU A 874 4.50 -40.47 22.18
C LEU A 874 5.66 -40.18 21.20
N LYS A 875 6.59 -41.14 21.01
CA LYS A 875 7.73 -41.09 20.07
C LYS A 875 8.74 -39.95 20.30
N GLN A 876 8.72 -39.29 21.46
CA GLN A 876 9.66 -38.21 21.80
C GLN A 876 10.94 -38.74 22.49
N PRO A 877 12.11 -38.76 21.83
CA PRO A 877 13.32 -39.41 22.39
C PRO A 877 13.83 -38.78 23.68
N SER A 878 13.60 -37.47 23.86
CA SER A 878 13.88 -36.74 25.09
C SER A 878 13.15 -37.36 26.28
N ILE A 879 11.80 -37.43 26.21
CA ILE A 879 10.95 -37.98 27.27
C ILE A 879 11.27 -39.44 27.57
N THR A 880 11.46 -40.27 26.54
CA THR A 880 11.68 -41.72 26.73
C THR A 880 12.88 -42.00 27.64
N SER A 881 13.91 -41.15 27.62
CA SER A 881 15.06 -41.27 28.54
C SER A 881 14.69 -41.11 30.03
N TYR A 882 13.79 -40.17 30.35
CA TYR A 882 13.30 -39.94 31.72
C TYR A 882 12.48 -41.13 32.24
N PHE A 883 11.59 -41.68 31.41
CA PHE A 883 10.76 -42.83 31.82
C PHE A 883 11.55 -44.14 31.90
N ILE A 884 12.59 -44.32 31.10
CA ILE A 884 13.55 -45.42 31.28
C ILE A 884 14.27 -45.28 32.63
N ALA A 885 14.78 -44.10 32.98
CA ALA A 885 15.41 -43.85 34.26
C ALA A 885 14.44 -44.05 35.46
N LEU A 886 13.17 -43.64 35.32
CA LEU A 886 12.13 -43.87 36.32
C LEU A 886 11.81 -45.37 36.50
N LYS A 887 11.76 -46.12 35.39
CA LYS A 887 11.60 -47.59 35.42
C LYS A 887 12.81 -48.28 36.09
N GLU A 888 14.02 -47.85 35.78
CA GLU A 888 15.24 -48.37 36.42
C GLU A 888 15.26 -48.05 37.92
N LEU A 889 14.79 -46.86 38.32
CA LEU A 889 14.65 -46.43 39.72
C LEU A 889 13.67 -47.32 40.52
N GLY A 890 12.63 -47.86 39.88
CA GLY A 890 11.72 -48.84 40.52
C GLY A 890 12.43 -50.05 41.13
N SER A 891 13.62 -50.41 40.63
CA SER A 891 14.46 -51.47 41.20
C SER A 891 14.83 -51.24 42.67
N VAL A 892 14.86 -49.98 43.16
CA VAL A 892 15.18 -49.64 44.56
C VAL A 892 14.33 -50.42 45.55
N TYR A 893 13.06 -50.66 45.24
CA TYR A 893 12.10 -51.25 46.17
C TYR A 893 12.21 -52.78 46.30
N ILE A 894 12.84 -53.46 45.35
CA ILE A 894 12.97 -54.94 45.35
C ILE A 894 14.33 -55.46 45.82
N ILE A 895 15.31 -54.58 46.07
CA ILE A 895 16.64 -54.99 46.58
C ILE A 895 16.53 -55.41 48.06
N SER A 896 16.90 -56.66 48.38
CA SER A 896 16.80 -57.19 49.75
C SER A 896 18.00 -56.87 50.67
N ASN A 897 19.14 -56.49 50.09
CA ASN A 897 20.40 -56.24 50.82
C ASN A 897 20.70 -54.75 50.93
N ALA A 898 20.84 -54.25 52.16
CA ALA A 898 21.12 -52.84 52.44
C ALA A 898 22.41 -52.31 51.78
N ARG A 899 23.44 -53.15 51.62
CA ARG A 899 24.67 -52.71 50.92
C ARG A 899 24.42 -52.43 49.44
N ASP A 900 23.64 -53.28 48.79
CA ASP A 900 23.35 -53.18 47.36
C ASP A 900 22.44 -51.98 47.07
N VAL A 901 21.59 -51.56 48.03
CA VAL A 901 20.88 -50.27 47.99
C VAL A 901 21.88 -49.10 48.03
N GLY A 902 22.87 -49.12 48.93
CA GLY A 902 23.92 -48.09 49.01
C GLY A 902 24.77 -48.00 47.73
N LEU A 903 25.13 -49.15 47.14
CA LEU A 903 25.80 -49.22 45.84
C LEU A 903 24.93 -48.62 44.72
N PHE A 904 23.64 -48.99 44.68
CA PHE A 904 22.69 -48.52 43.67
C PHE A 904 22.49 -47.00 43.69
N VAL A 905 22.43 -46.37 44.88
CA VAL A 905 22.38 -44.90 45.02
C VAL A 905 23.67 -44.25 44.49
N ARG A 906 24.82 -44.91 44.67
CA ARG A 906 26.14 -44.43 44.23
C ARG A 906 26.36 -44.55 42.71
N GLU A 907 25.62 -45.40 42.01
CA GLU A 907 25.69 -45.59 40.55
C GLU A 907 24.99 -44.47 39.74
N ALA A 908 25.30 -43.20 40.01
CA ALA A 908 24.65 -42.05 39.34
C ALA A 908 24.71 -42.07 37.79
N GLY A 909 25.71 -42.74 37.19
CA GLY A 909 25.79 -42.93 35.74
C GLY A 909 24.68 -43.80 35.14
N ARG A 910 24.02 -44.64 35.95
CA ARG A 910 22.92 -45.53 35.55
C ARG A 910 21.74 -44.77 34.95
N PHE A 911 21.30 -43.73 35.66
CA PHE A 911 20.18 -42.86 35.26
C PHE A 911 20.50 -41.87 34.14
N LYS A 912 21.71 -41.94 33.53
CA LYS A 912 22.14 -41.07 32.42
C LYS A 912 22.03 -39.56 32.73
N GLY A 913 22.09 -39.19 34.00
CA GLY A 913 21.93 -37.80 34.48
C GLY A 913 20.48 -37.33 34.67
N VAL A 914 19.48 -38.21 34.60
CA VAL A 914 18.07 -37.87 34.91
C VAL A 914 17.82 -37.67 36.40
N PHE A 915 18.50 -38.46 37.25
CA PHE A 915 18.42 -38.37 38.71
C PHE A 915 19.80 -38.18 39.32
N LEU A 916 19.90 -37.31 40.32
CA LEU A 916 21.04 -37.18 41.21
C LEU A 916 20.97 -38.22 42.33
N ALA A 917 22.12 -38.60 42.91
CA ALA A 917 22.18 -39.58 44.00
C ALA A 917 21.33 -39.15 45.23
N GLU A 918 21.25 -37.85 45.49
CA GLU A 918 20.39 -37.23 46.52
C GLU A 918 18.90 -37.52 46.26
N GLU A 919 18.44 -37.38 45.01
CA GLU A 919 17.06 -37.65 44.63
C GLU A 919 16.74 -39.15 44.70
N VAL A 920 17.68 -40.03 44.32
CA VAL A 920 17.53 -41.49 44.46
C VAL A 920 17.42 -41.86 45.94
N TYR A 921 18.24 -41.25 46.81
CA TYR A 921 18.18 -41.44 48.26
C TYR A 921 16.82 -41.00 48.86
N GLU A 922 16.16 -39.95 48.35
CA GLU A 922 14.78 -39.62 48.75
C GLU A 922 13.76 -40.72 48.43
N PHE A 923 13.96 -41.52 47.37
CA PHE A 923 13.11 -42.69 47.10
C PHE A 923 13.48 -43.87 48.00
N CYS A 924 14.76 -44.05 48.37
CA CYS A 924 15.16 -45.05 49.37
C CYS A 924 14.48 -44.82 50.73
N GLN A 925 14.29 -43.55 51.14
CA GLN A 925 13.54 -43.17 52.35
C GLN A 925 12.06 -43.62 52.34
N LYS A 926 11.52 -44.04 51.19
CA LYS A 926 10.13 -44.50 51.04
C LYS A 926 9.97 -46.01 51.16
N ARG A 927 11.06 -46.76 51.38
CA ARG A 927 10.96 -48.19 51.72
C ARG A 927 10.40 -48.38 53.12
N GLU A 928 9.56 -49.41 53.31
CA GLU A 928 9.05 -49.80 54.63
C GLU A 928 10.19 -50.15 55.62
N ASP A 929 11.22 -50.84 55.15
CA ASP A 929 12.38 -51.25 55.97
C ASP A 929 13.41 -50.13 56.19
N TRP A 930 13.18 -48.91 55.68
CA TRP A 930 14.17 -47.84 55.63
C TRP A 930 14.83 -47.57 56.99
N LEU A 931 14.04 -47.50 58.07
CA LEU A 931 14.56 -47.22 59.41
C LEU A 931 15.55 -48.29 59.92
N ALA A 932 15.43 -49.53 59.46
CA ALA A 932 16.35 -50.61 59.79
C ALA A 932 17.60 -50.61 58.90
N ILE A 933 17.45 -50.34 57.59
CA ILE A 933 18.57 -50.38 56.63
C ILE A 933 19.39 -49.08 56.57
N LYS A 934 18.84 -47.94 57.03
CA LYS A 934 19.42 -46.58 56.90
C LYS A 934 20.91 -46.54 57.19
N HIS A 935 21.35 -46.96 58.39
CA HIS A 935 22.76 -46.90 58.79
C HIS A 935 23.67 -47.75 57.88
N ALA A 936 23.19 -48.88 57.36
CA ALA A 936 23.96 -49.71 56.44
C ALA A 936 24.06 -49.08 55.03
N VAL A 937 22.99 -48.44 54.56
CA VAL A 937 22.97 -47.68 53.29
C VAL A 937 23.89 -46.46 53.37
N GLU A 938 23.77 -45.67 54.43
CA GLU A 938 24.58 -44.45 54.64
C GLU A 938 26.07 -44.76 54.81
N LYS A 939 26.41 -45.89 55.40
CA LYS A 939 27.79 -46.36 55.52
C LYS A 939 28.43 -46.66 54.15
N GLU A 940 27.71 -47.29 53.22
CA GLU A 940 28.21 -47.59 51.87
C GLU A 940 28.15 -46.38 50.92
N LEU A 941 27.26 -45.41 51.21
CA LEU A 941 27.09 -44.17 50.44
C LEU A 941 28.14 -43.11 50.80
N TYR A 942 28.36 -42.86 52.09
CA TYR A 942 29.30 -41.84 52.60
C TYR A 942 30.66 -42.40 53.02
N GLY A 943 30.82 -43.73 53.07
CA GLY A 943 32.09 -44.41 53.37
C GLY A 943 32.51 -44.42 54.84
N LEU A 944 31.67 -43.91 55.76
CA LEU A 944 31.97 -43.73 57.18
C LEU A 944 32.42 -45.03 57.86
N LYS A 945 33.68 -45.08 58.28
CA LYS A 945 34.19 -46.17 59.13
C LYS A 945 33.92 -45.86 60.60
N PRO A 946 33.85 -46.89 61.47
CA PRO A 946 33.83 -46.67 62.92
C PRO A 946 35.13 -46.03 63.45
N GLU A 947 36.17 -45.92 62.62
CA GLU A 947 37.44 -45.23 62.91
C GLU A 947 37.32 -43.70 62.79
N ASP A 948 36.36 -43.17 62.03
CA ASP A 948 36.26 -41.74 61.69
C ASP A 948 35.49 -40.91 62.75
N CYS A 949 34.84 -41.56 63.71
CA CYS A 949 33.99 -40.94 64.74
C CYS A 949 34.65 -40.89 66.11
N VAL A 950 35.67 -40.05 66.28
CA VAL A 950 36.17 -39.64 67.60
C VAL A 950 35.52 -38.31 67.98
N LEU A 951 34.67 -38.32 69.00
CA LEU A 951 34.22 -37.10 69.68
C LEU A 951 35.40 -36.49 70.44
N MET A 952 35.57 -35.17 70.30
CA MET A 952 36.61 -34.37 70.97
C MET A 952 35.96 -33.36 71.93
#